data_AF-A0A1G9CPF3-F1
#
_entry.id   AF-A0A1G9CPF3-F1
#
_cell.length_a   1.000
_cell.length_b   1.000
_cell.length_c   1.000
_cell.angle_alpha   90.00
_cell.angle_beta   90.00
_cell.angle_gamma   90.00
#
_symmetry.space_group_name_H-M   'P 1'
#
loop_
_entity.id
_entity.type
_entity.pdbx_description
1 polymer ?
#
loop_
_entity_poly.entity_id
_entity_poly.type
_entity_poly.pdbx_seq_one_letter_code
_entity_poly.pdbx_strand_id
1 'polypeptide(L)'
;MKSVNEFATAHVRTRVYREGPGFRWVREPGPAYDLSPPGVRLDGVHPVLRFPGEPHTYRAGGALPAASWLAFGPAKAGPVLRDALRRTGEALAALHAQPPPEQVTAPHPGLTRLAAWLDDPQGQVAAARLREYARERIGAARLAAVGELCREFTGTGPPVLMHGAASLALIVPGPEPVLLTGEALSRGPWWLDLGWLLAELVELEHAVAAGIAPALAFDYDSLREALLDGYGRTPPPGTHHALGALRVLTHARDFATYVGWDDQLLTYVDIAASMLKKAEKRMYPPAPRLDLVENLHGTPVADPYRPLEDPGDPATKQWLVAQDDLFLEHARDLHHRDRFRDRLARLQSAGFAGPPSWHGDRAFFVRREAGQEHLVLHTLDPDGTERVLLEPEGTTVIDAWQPSPDGGLLAYQLSSGGREESLLSVMDVATGDVVDGPIDRCRSTLVAWLPDGRSFLYVRRLPPDRVPKGEERYHRRVYLHRVGTDPAEDELVFGEGRDKATHYRVNVTNGWLTVSASLGTSPRNDLWLADVSSGRPGAFRVVQEGVDAHTALRVGRDGRAYLMTDRDAPRGRVAVTDPADPLYETWRDLIPEDPEAVLADYALLDDLAEPLLVLSRTRDAVTELTVHDARTGALTGAVPTPGPGTAAALSTRGGPEVWFAYTDVTSPVSVLRHDVRTGETTLWAAPPGSAEPPPVESRVVEYRSKDGTPVRMLVMSAPDAAGPRPCLLTGYGGFGISMAPAFSPQALAWVEAGGVYAVAQLRGGGERGEQWHRAGMRGAKQNVFDDFHAAAEKLTADGLTTPDRLAIMGGSNGGLLVGAALTQRPELYAAAVSSAPLLDMVRYERSGLGAAWSTEYGSAADPEEFAWLYAYSPYHHVRDGVDYPAVLFTVAEGDTRVDPFHARKMCAALQTVSKEGGHAAPVLLRTETDAGHGARAVSSTIALEADVLAFCAAHTGLR
;
A
#
# COMPACT_ATOMS: atom_id res chain seq x y z
N MET A 1 -30.40 40.14 47.96
CA MET A 1 -29.45 39.87 46.85
C MET A 1 -30.24 39.43 45.63
N LYS A 2 -30.06 40.06 44.46
CA LYS A 2 -30.57 39.52 43.19
C LYS A 2 -29.66 38.37 42.75
N SER A 3 -30.23 37.28 42.25
CA SER A 3 -29.43 36.26 41.58
C SER A 3 -28.75 36.89 40.37
N VAL A 4 -27.48 36.57 40.16
CA VAL A 4 -26.77 36.93 38.93
C VAL A 4 -27.17 36.02 37.78
N ASN A 5 -27.67 34.81 38.10
CA ASN A 5 -28.29 33.94 37.12
C ASN A 5 -29.23 32.91 37.80
N GLU A 6 -30.15 32.36 37.04
CA GLU A 6 -31.04 31.29 37.46
C GLU A 6 -31.23 30.30 36.29
N PHE A 7 -31.05 29.02 36.56
CA PHE A 7 -31.36 27.94 35.62
C PHE A 7 -32.07 26.82 36.36
N ALA A 8 -32.95 26.11 35.68
CA ALA A 8 -33.72 25.02 36.27
C ALA A 8 -33.69 23.79 35.37
N THR A 9 -33.62 22.62 35.99
CA THR A 9 -33.88 21.32 35.38
C THR A 9 -35.29 20.85 35.78
N ALA A 10 -35.70 19.66 35.32
CA ALA A 10 -37.03 19.11 35.62
C ALA A 10 -37.30 19.00 37.14
N HIS A 11 -36.27 18.84 37.96
CA HIS A 11 -36.40 18.59 39.40
C HIS A 11 -35.56 19.49 40.31
N VAL A 12 -34.68 20.35 39.77
CA VAL A 12 -33.84 21.25 40.56
C VAL A 12 -33.75 22.63 39.92
N ARG A 13 -34.10 23.67 40.69
CA ARG A 13 -33.90 25.07 40.33
C ARG A 13 -32.63 25.59 40.99
N THR A 14 -31.66 26.05 40.21
CA THR A 14 -30.40 26.61 40.70
C THR A 14 -30.36 28.12 40.51
N ARG A 15 -30.22 28.86 41.61
CA ARG A 15 -29.96 30.30 41.62
C ARG A 15 -28.52 30.57 42.02
N VAL A 16 -27.84 31.41 41.24
CA VAL A 16 -26.46 31.82 41.50
C VAL A 16 -26.45 33.25 41.99
N TYR A 17 -25.69 33.51 43.05
CA TYR A 17 -25.49 34.83 43.61
C TYR A 17 -24.00 35.13 43.71
N ARG A 18 -23.60 36.36 43.39
CA ARG A 18 -22.21 36.79 43.57
C ARG A 18 -21.98 37.23 45.03
N GLU A 19 -20.94 36.71 45.67
CA GLU A 19 -20.53 37.04 47.04
C GLU A 19 -19.00 37.27 47.08
N GLY A 20 -18.56 38.53 46.94
CA GLY A 20 -17.13 38.86 46.86
C GLY A 20 -16.45 38.27 45.61
N PRO A 21 -15.26 37.65 45.73
CA PRO A 21 -14.61 36.90 44.64
C PRO A 21 -15.21 35.49 44.43
N GLY A 22 -16.21 35.10 45.22
CA GLY A 22 -16.83 33.79 45.14
C GLY A 22 -18.28 33.83 44.66
N PHE A 23 -18.86 32.64 44.49
CA PHE A 23 -20.25 32.45 44.12
C PHE A 23 -20.97 31.63 45.17
N ARG A 24 -22.19 32.07 45.52
CA ARG A 24 -23.13 31.33 46.34
C ARG A 24 -24.19 30.74 45.42
N TRP A 25 -24.34 29.44 45.46
CA TRP A 25 -25.29 28.69 44.65
C TRP A 25 -26.39 28.16 45.57
N VAL A 26 -27.64 28.35 45.19
CA VAL A 26 -28.82 27.89 45.93
C VAL A 26 -29.59 26.95 45.00
N ARG A 27 -29.67 25.68 45.37
CA ARG A 27 -30.45 24.66 44.66
C ARG A 27 -31.74 24.40 45.43
N GLU A 28 -32.87 24.56 44.75
CA GLU A 28 -34.22 24.39 45.27
C GLU A 28 -34.90 23.21 44.56
N PRO A 29 -35.73 22.40 45.24
CA PRO A 29 -36.56 21.40 44.58
C PRO A 29 -37.47 22.02 43.51
N GLY A 30 -37.48 21.45 42.32
CA GLY A 30 -38.39 21.75 41.21
C GLY A 30 -39.70 20.95 41.29
N PRO A 31 -40.66 21.16 40.37
CA PRO A 31 -41.90 20.39 40.32
C PRO A 31 -41.63 18.88 40.11
N ALA A 32 -42.32 18.03 40.86
CA ALA A 32 -42.18 16.58 40.73
C ALA A 32 -42.98 16.08 39.51
N TYR A 33 -42.32 15.32 38.63
CA TYR A 33 -42.95 14.55 37.56
C TYR A 33 -42.78 13.07 37.86
N ASP A 34 -43.86 12.29 37.88
CA ASP A 34 -43.77 10.83 38.01
C ASP A 34 -43.47 10.23 36.63
N LEU A 35 -42.26 9.72 36.47
CA LEU A 35 -41.76 9.13 35.23
C LEU A 35 -41.78 7.59 35.26
N SER A 36 -42.37 6.98 36.29
CA SER A 36 -42.37 5.52 36.47
C SER A 36 -43.22 4.83 35.38
N PRO A 37 -42.64 3.96 34.52
CA PRO A 37 -43.43 3.17 33.60
C PRO A 37 -44.37 2.23 34.38
N PRO A 38 -45.63 2.03 33.95
CA PRO A 38 -46.51 1.06 34.58
C PRO A 38 -45.91 -0.35 34.52
N GLY A 39 -45.72 -1.00 35.68
CA GLY A 39 -45.35 -2.42 35.76
C GLY A 39 -43.89 -2.75 36.08
N VAL A 40 -43.00 -1.76 36.22
CA VAL A 40 -41.61 -2.00 36.65
C VAL A 40 -41.44 -1.63 38.13
N ARG A 41 -41.27 -2.62 39.00
CA ARG A 41 -40.73 -2.41 40.36
C ARG A 41 -39.21 -2.56 40.30
N LEU A 42 -38.50 -1.45 40.34
CA LEU A 42 -37.05 -1.43 40.56
C LEU A 42 -36.82 -1.51 42.08
N ASP A 43 -36.75 -2.71 42.64
CA ASP A 43 -36.46 -2.90 44.06
C ASP A 43 -35.06 -2.33 44.38
N GLY A 44 -35.01 -1.22 45.14
CA GLY A 44 -33.78 -0.59 45.62
C GLY A 44 -33.04 0.32 44.61
N VAL A 45 -33.63 0.62 43.45
CA VAL A 45 -33.04 1.56 42.47
C VAL A 45 -34.11 2.55 42.00
N HIS A 46 -34.43 3.53 42.84
CA HIS A 46 -35.04 4.77 42.35
C HIS A 46 -33.92 5.71 41.89
N PRO A 47 -33.81 6.06 40.59
CA PRO A 47 -32.93 7.16 40.16
C PRO A 47 -33.50 8.54 40.55
N VAL A 48 -34.63 8.58 41.28
CA VAL A 48 -35.33 9.81 41.66
C VAL A 48 -34.69 10.39 42.92
N LEU A 49 -33.95 11.47 42.71
CA LEU A 49 -33.68 12.51 43.68
C LEU A 49 -34.89 12.79 44.58
N ARG A 50 -34.83 12.43 45.87
CA ARG A 50 -35.57 13.19 46.88
C ARG A 50 -34.60 14.16 47.53
N PHE A 51 -34.57 15.40 47.07
CA PHE A 51 -34.12 16.48 47.95
C PHE A 51 -35.19 16.63 49.05
N PRO A 52 -34.85 16.45 50.33
CA PRO A 52 -35.81 16.58 51.41
C PRO A 52 -36.17 18.05 51.58
N GLY A 53 -37.25 18.51 50.94
CA GLY A 53 -38.06 19.69 51.30
C GLY A 53 -37.42 21.08 51.40
N GLU A 54 -36.09 21.22 51.46
CA GLU A 54 -35.41 22.47 51.78
C GLU A 54 -34.32 22.85 50.74
N PRO A 55 -34.17 24.14 50.41
CA PRO A 55 -33.09 24.63 49.56
C PRO A 55 -31.69 24.34 50.12
N HIS A 56 -30.80 23.78 49.31
CA HIS A 56 -29.39 23.62 49.68
C HIS A 56 -28.54 24.76 49.12
N THR A 57 -27.78 25.40 50.02
CA THR A 57 -26.87 26.49 49.67
C THR A 57 -25.42 26.03 49.80
N TYR A 58 -24.60 26.27 48.76
CA TYR A 58 -23.16 26.04 48.82
C TYR A 58 -22.38 27.26 48.35
N ARG A 59 -21.16 27.40 48.88
CA ARG A 59 -20.23 28.49 48.57
C ARG A 59 -18.98 27.92 47.94
N ALA A 60 -18.54 28.56 46.86
CA ALA A 60 -17.29 28.25 46.19
C ALA A 60 -16.42 29.50 46.14
N GLY A 61 -15.15 29.37 46.52
CA GLY A 61 -14.12 30.35 46.13
C GLY A 61 -13.95 30.35 44.61
N GLY A 62 -13.28 31.33 44.02
CA GLY A 62 -13.09 31.47 42.56
C GLY A 62 -12.36 30.31 41.84
N ALA A 63 -12.28 29.12 42.44
CA ALA A 63 -11.93 27.88 41.77
C ALA A 63 -13.22 27.06 41.52
N LEU A 64 -13.35 26.51 40.32
CA LEU A 64 -14.53 25.79 39.83
C LEU A 64 -15.15 24.82 40.86
N PRO A 65 -16.40 25.05 41.29
CA PRO A 65 -17.11 24.15 42.20
C PRO A 65 -17.61 22.84 41.57
N ALA A 66 -17.36 22.59 40.29
CA ALA A 66 -17.88 21.42 39.58
C ALA A 66 -17.38 20.09 40.16
N ALA A 67 -16.21 20.07 40.80
CA ALA A 67 -15.58 18.87 41.36
C ALA A 67 -15.82 18.65 42.88
N SER A 68 -16.58 19.54 43.55
CA SER A 68 -16.57 19.66 45.03
C SER A 68 -17.21 18.52 45.84
N TRP A 69 -17.72 17.47 45.23
CA TRP A 69 -18.61 16.50 45.92
C TRP A 69 -18.00 15.12 46.18
N LEU A 70 -16.79 14.87 45.70
CA LEU A 70 -16.13 13.57 45.83
C LEU A 70 -15.03 13.65 46.91
N ALA A 71 -15.44 13.60 48.17
CA ALA A 71 -14.53 13.52 49.31
C ALA A 71 -14.47 12.08 49.85
N PHE A 72 -13.87 11.16 49.09
CA PHE A 72 -13.73 9.77 49.53
C PHE A 72 -12.33 9.21 49.25
N GLY A 73 -11.83 8.39 50.18
CA GLY A 73 -10.59 7.63 49.97
C GLY A 73 -10.84 6.44 49.03
N PRO A 74 -9.97 6.20 48.02
CA PRO A 74 -10.20 5.19 46.97
C PRO A 74 -10.40 3.75 47.48
N ALA A 75 -9.81 3.40 48.63
CA ALA A 75 -9.85 2.05 49.18
C ALA A 75 -11.21 1.61 49.76
N LYS A 76 -12.10 2.54 50.15
CA LYS A 76 -13.43 2.20 50.72
C LYS A 76 -14.59 2.44 49.74
N ALA A 77 -14.43 3.37 48.81
CA ALA A 77 -15.49 3.74 47.87
C ALA A 77 -15.53 2.86 46.61
N GLY A 78 -14.40 2.28 46.17
CA GLY A 78 -14.30 1.54 44.91
C GLY A 78 -15.33 0.41 44.71
N PRO A 79 -15.51 -0.52 45.67
CA PRO A 79 -16.48 -1.61 45.53
C PRO A 79 -17.95 -1.14 45.49
N VAL A 80 -18.30 -0.16 46.32
CA VAL A 80 -19.67 0.41 46.37
C VAL A 80 -19.98 1.16 45.08
N LEU A 81 -18.99 1.90 44.56
CA LEU A 81 -19.11 2.65 43.32
C LEU A 81 -19.29 1.74 42.10
N ARG A 82 -18.53 0.63 42.03
CA ARG A 82 -18.71 -0.38 40.97
C ARG A 82 -20.10 -1.01 41.01
N ASP A 83 -20.58 -1.41 42.19
CA ASP A 83 -21.93 -1.99 42.29
C ASP A 83 -23.03 -0.97 41.90
N ALA A 84 -22.87 0.30 42.28
CA ALA A 84 -23.81 1.35 41.91
C ALA A 84 -23.83 1.61 40.38
N LEU A 85 -22.66 1.66 39.74
CA LEU A 85 -22.56 1.84 38.28
C LEU A 85 -23.13 0.64 37.53
N ARG A 86 -22.87 -0.58 38.00
CA ARG A 86 -23.46 -1.81 37.44
C ARG A 86 -24.99 -1.79 37.53
N ARG A 87 -25.55 -1.50 38.69
CA ARG A 87 -27.02 -1.36 38.85
C ARG A 87 -27.61 -0.25 37.99
N THR A 88 -26.86 0.83 37.78
CA THR A 88 -27.26 1.92 36.87
C THR A 88 -27.32 1.43 35.43
N GLY A 89 -26.34 0.64 34.99
CA GLY A 89 -26.35 -0.04 33.70
C GLY A 89 -27.57 -0.95 33.53
N GLU A 90 -27.90 -1.77 34.54
CA GLU A 90 -29.06 -2.67 34.53
C GLU A 90 -30.38 -1.91 34.39
N ALA A 91 -30.53 -0.81 35.14
CA ALA A 91 -31.71 0.04 35.06
C ALA A 91 -31.86 0.70 33.68
N LEU A 92 -30.76 1.16 33.10
CA LEU A 92 -30.72 1.72 31.74
C LEU A 92 -31.10 0.69 30.67
N ALA A 93 -30.59 -0.54 30.77
CA ALA A 93 -30.96 -1.63 29.88
C ALA A 93 -32.46 -1.93 29.96
N ALA A 94 -33.03 -1.96 31.17
CA ALA A 94 -34.47 -2.16 31.38
C ALA A 94 -35.33 -1.02 30.81
N LEU A 95 -34.88 0.24 30.92
CA LEU A 95 -35.57 1.40 30.36
C LEU A 95 -35.57 1.40 28.83
N HIS A 96 -34.45 1.06 28.19
CA HIS A 96 -34.35 1.00 26.72
C HIS A 96 -35.08 -0.19 26.10
N ALA A 97 -35.48 -1.19 26.90
CA ALA A 97 -36.32 -2.28 26.43
C ALA A 97 -37.81 -1.86 26.24
N GLN A 98 -38.20 -0.66 26.67
CA GLN A 98 -39.57 -0.15 26.59
C GLN A 98 -39.74 0.88 25.46
N PRO A 99 -40.91 0.94 24.78
CA PRO A 99 -41.19 1.96 23.76
C PRO A 99 -41.27 3.37 24.35
N PRO A 100 -40.97 4.46 23.61
CA PRO A 100 -40.98 5.83 24.14
C PRO A 100 -42.37 6.42 24.45
N PRO A 101 -42.54 7.38 25.39
CA PRO A 101 -43.85 7.85 25.80
C PRO A 101 -44.27 8.98 24.86
N GLU A 102 -45.55 9.06 24.56
CA GLU A 102 -46.09 9.95 23.52
C GLU A 102 -45.93 11.46 23.83
N GLN A 103 -45.60 11.84 25.08
CA GLN A 103 -45.67 13.23 25.57
C GLN A 103 -44.32 13.97 25.64
N VAL A 104 -43.33 13.58 24.86
CA VAL A 104 -41.99 14.17 24.90
C VAL A 104 -41.63 14.73 23.53
N THR A 105 -41.34 16.02 23.41
CA THR A 105 -41.18 16.69 22.09
C THR A 105 -40.06 17.74 22.02
N ALA A 106 -39.06 17.77 22.93
CA ALA A 106 -38.07 18.85 22.97
C ALA A 106 -36.60 18.35 22.92
N PRO A 107 -35.73 18.91 22.05
CA PRO A 107 -34.31 18.52 21.92
C PRO A 107 -33.41 18.99 23.07
N HIS A 108 -32.21 18.41 23.19
CA HIS A 108 -31.26 18.79 24.24
C HIS A 108 -30.82 20.25 24.08
N PRO A 109 -31.05 21.10 25.08
CA PRO A 109 -30.80 22.53 25.00
C PRO A 109 -29.30 22.87 25.08
N GLY A 110 -28.46 21.96 25.58
CA GLY A 110 -27.03 22.14 25.81
C GLY A 110 -26.31 21.95 24.49
N LEU A 111 -26.61 20.86 23.79
CA LEU A 111 -26.17 20.64 22.41
C LEU A 111 -26.74 21.68 21.45
N THR A 112 -28.02 22.06 21.60
CA THR A 112 -28.62 23.15 20.80
C THR A 112 -27.92 24.48 21.07
N ARG A 113 -27.64 24.83 22.33
CA ARG A 113 -26.89 26.05 22.71
C ARG A 113 -25.43 26.00 22.29
N LEU A 114 -24.81 24.81 22.32
CA LEU A 114 -23.44 24.61 21.88
C LEU A 114 -23.35 24.77 20.37
N ALA A 115 -24.23 24.13 19.59
CA ALA A 115 -24.34 24.32 18.15
C ALA A 115 -24.55 25.80 17.79
N ALA A 116 -25.51 26.47 18.43
CA ALA A 116 -25.74 27.90 18.21
C ALA A 116 -24.53 28.78 18.57
N TRP A 117 -23.81 28.45 19.64
CA TRP A 117 -22.57 29.15 20.03
C TRP A 117 -21.42 28.90 19.05
N LEU A 118 -21.34 27.72 18.47
CA LEU A 118 -20.37 27.38 17.43
C LEU A 118 -20.67 28.08 16.10
N ASP A 119 -21.94 28.37 15.81
CA ASP A 119 -22.38 29.00 14.58
C ASP A 119 -22.36 30.54 14.64
N ASP A 120 -22.80 31.17 15.74
CA ASP A 120 -22.95 32.65 15.86
C ASP A 120 -22.02 33.31 16.91
N PRO A 121 -21.15 34.27 16.52
CA PRO A 121 -20.29 35.00 17.46
C PRO A 121 -20.99 36.02 18.38
N GLN A 122 -22.27 36.36 18.19
CA GLN A 122 -22.92 37.47 18.92
C GLN A 122 -23.37 37.17 20.37
N GLY A 123 -22.62 36.34 21.10
CA GLY A 123 -22.87 36.04 22.51
C GLY A 123 -22.32 37.09 23.50
N GLN A 124 -22.52 36.86 24.81
CA GLN A 124 -21.81 37.62 25.86
C GLN A 124 -20.28 37.56 25.61
N VAL A 125 -19.58 38.68 25.87
CA VAL A 125 -18.13 38.85 25.60
C VAL A 125 -17.26 37.68 26.10
N ALA A 126 -17.58 37.11 27.26
CA ALA A 126 -16.87 35.96 27.82
C ALA A 126 -17.01 34.68 26.96
N ALA A 127 -18.22 34.37 26.49
CA ALA A 127 -18.45 33.19 25.64
C ALA A 127 -17.82 33.35 24.25
N ALA A 128 -17.74 34.57 23.71
CA ALA A 128 -17.06 34.85 22.44
C ALA A 128 -15.55 34.60 22.52
N ARG A 129 -14.89 35.07 23.59
CA ARG A 129 -13.46 34.79 23.85
C ARG A 129 -13.17 33.30 23.99
N LEU A 130 -14.09 32.52 24.56
CA LEU A 130 -13.91 31.07 24.75
C LEU A 130 -13.87 30.36 23.40
N ARG A 131 -14.70 30.84 22.48
CA ARG A 131 -14.82 30.28 21.14
C ARG A 131 -13.58 30.56 20.32
N GLU A 132 -13.03 31.78 20.40
CA GLU A 132 -11.77 32.13 19.73
C GLU A 132 -10.64 31.21 20.22
N TYR A 133 -10.50 31.05 21.53
CA TYR A 133 -9.51 30.15 22.09
C TYR A 133 -9.76 28.67 21.71
N ALA A 134 -11.01 28.21 21.73
CA ALA A 134 -11.37 26.87 21.27
C ALA A 134 -11.03 26.67 19.79
N ARG A 135 -11.26 27.67 18.94
CA ARG A 135 -10.93 27.61 17.51
C ARG A 135 -9.42 27.53 17.28
N GLU A 136 -8.64 28.30 18.02
CA GLU A 136 -7.16 28.26 17.96
C GLU A 136 -6.61 26.92 18.46
N ARG A 137 -7.17 26.41 19.56
CA ARG A 137 -6.60 25.25 20.26
C ARG A 137 -7.04 23.90 19.73
N ILE A 138 -8.33 23.77 19.38
CA ILE A 138 -8.94 22.55 18.83
C ILE A 138 -8.78 22.51 17.31
N GLY A 139 -8.81 23.67 16.65
CA GLY A 139 -8.74 23.80 15.19
C GLY A 139 -10.13 23.87 14.55
N ALA A 140 -10.24 24.65 13.47
CA ALA A 140 -11.52 25.00 12.85
C ALA A 140 -12.30 23.79 12.31
N ALA A 141 -11.61 22.83 11.66
CA ALA A 141 -12.25 21.64 11.10
C ALA A 141 -12.86 20.74 12.19
N ARG A 142 -12.11 20.49 13.27
CA ARG A 142 -12.57 19.71 14.42
C ARG A 142 -13.76 20.37 15.12
N LEU A 143 -13.69 21.68 15.30
CA LEU A 143 -14.76 22.45 15.93
C LEU A 143 -16.03 22.47 15.06
N ALA A 144 -15.89 22.46 13.73
CA ALA A 144 -17.00 22.30 12.79
C ALA A 144 -17.63 20.90 12.88
N ALA A 145 -16.83 19.84 12.93
CA ALA A 145 -17.30 18.47 13.12
C ALA A 145 -18.05 18.29 14.46
N VAL A 146 -17.57 18.94 15.53
CA VAL A 146 -18.30 19.05 16.81
C VAL A 146 -19.66 19.73 16.62
N GLY A 147 -19.73 20.79 15.81
CA GLY A 147 -20.98 21.46 15.47
C GLY A 147 -21.95 20.58 14.67
N GLU A 148 -21.44 19.82 13.70
CA GLU A 148 -22.23 18.84 12.94
C GLU A 148 -22.77 17.74 13.82
N LEU A 149 -21.94 17.19 14.72
CA LEU A 149 -22.34 16.18 15.68
C LEU A 149 -23.44 16.70 16.65
N CYS A 150 -23.33 17.96 17.09
CA CYS A 150 -24.41 18.60 17.86
C CYS A 150 -25.72 18.70 17.05
N ARG A 151 -25.64 18.96 15.75
CA ARG A 151 -26.80 19.06 14.85
C ARG A 151 -27.43 17.69 14.56
N GLU A 152 -26.61 16.66 14.35
CA GLU A 152 -27.05 15.27 14.23
C GLU A 152 -27.88 14.85 15.46
N PHE A 153 -27.41 15.19 16.66
CA PHE A 153 -28.12 14.91 17.92
C PHE A 153 -29.34 15.78 18.19
N THR A 154 -29.58 16.83 17.40
CA THR A 154 -30.72 17.75 17.60
C THR A 154 -31.73 17.74 16.44
N GLY A 155 -31.43 17.09 15.30
CA GLY A 155 -32.11 17.34 14.03
C GLY A 155 -33.01 16.26 13.42
N THR A 156 -32.83 14.95 13.64
CA THR A 156 -33.46 13.94 12.74
C THR A 156 -33.96 12.61 13.34
N GLY A 157 -34.05 12.46 14.66
CA GLY A 157 -34.55 11.23 15.33
C GLY A 157 -35.86 11.41 16.12
N PRO A 158 -36.53 10.32 16.57
CA PRO A 158 -37.70 10.42 17.45
C PRO A 158 -37.35 11.24 18.70
N PRO A 159 -38.32 11.96 19.28
CA PRO A 159 -38.03 12.97 20.30
C PRO A 159 -37.43 12.34 21.55
N VAL A 160 -36.22 12.79 21.90
CA VAL A 160 -35.48 12.35 23.07
C VAL A 160 -35.56 13.44 24.13
N LEU A 161 -36.02 13.10 25.35
CA LEU A 161 -35.83 13.97 26.52
C LEU A 161 -34.35 13.91 26.89
N MET A 162 -33.60 14.99 26.65
CA MET A 162 -32.34 15.20 27.37
C MET A 162 -32.28 16.63 27.89
N HIS A 163 -32.11 16.79 29.21
CA HIS A 163 -31.90 18.09 29.89
C HIS A 163 -31.46 17.77 31.33
N GLY A 164 -30.37 18.26 31.94
CA GLY A 164 -29.26 19.12 31.54
C GLY A 164 -28.43 19.46 32.79
N ALA A 165 -27.10 19.45 32.66
CA ALA A 165 -26.06 19.96 33.58
C ALA A 165 -25.91 19.37 35.01
N ALA A 166 -24.66 18.93 35.28
CA ALA A 166 -24.03 18.41 36.50
C ALA A 166 -24.43 16.97 36.91
N SER A 167 -23.72 15.97 36.37
CA SER A 167 -24.20 14.59 36.40
C SER A 167 -23.34 13.46 36.97
N LEU A 168 -22.34 13.82 37.78
CA LEU A 168 -21.87 12.96 38.87
C LEU A 168 -21.88 13.75 40.18
N ALA A 169 -23.04 13.91 40.80
CA ALA A 169 -23.10 14.21 42.23
C ALA A 169 -23.14 12.88 42.98
N LEU A 170 -21.99 12.21 43.19
CA LEU A 170 -21.94 10.86 43.78
C LEU A 170 -21.77 10.90 45.28
N ILE A 171 -22.78 10.49 46.04
CA ILE A 171 -22.55 10.02 47.42
C ILE A 171 -23.30 8.73 47.63
N VAL A 172 -22.57 7.62 47.84
CA VAL A 172 -23.14 6.40 48.41
C VAL A 172 -22.21 5.76 49.43
N PRO A 173 -22.65 5.64 50.69
CA PRO A 173 -22.55 4.31 51.32
C PRO A 173 -23.68 3.98 52.30
N GLY A 174 -24.35 2.83 52.09
CA GLY A 174 -25.10 2.08 53.13
C GLY A 174 -26.43 2.69 53.59
N PRO A 175 -27.29 1.89 54.25
CA PRO A 175 -28.74 1.81 54.06
C PRO A 175 -29.60 3.05 54.45
N GLU A 176 -29.74 4.16 53.71
CA GLU A 176 -29.42 4.47 52.30
C GLU A 176 -29.32 6.00 52.14
N PRO A 177 -28.14 6.54 51.85
CA PRO A 177 -28.09 7.65 50.90
C PRO A 177 -27.32 7.21 49.68
N VAL A 178 -28.02 7.14 48.55
CA VAL A 178 -27.44 7.17 47.21
C VAL A 178 -27.81 8.51 46.61
N LEU A 179 -26.85 9.21 46.02
CA LEU A 179 -27.22 9.99 44.86
C LEU A 179 -26.16 9.95 43.79
N LEU A 180 -26.62 9.82 42.54
CA LEU A 180 -25.94 10.19 41.31
C LEU A 180 -26.95 10.67 40.30
N THR A 181 -26.79 11.87 39.75
CA THR A 181 -27.81 12.44 38.89
C THR A 181 -27.31 12.86 37.52
N GLY A 182 -27.35 11.97 36.54
CA GLY A 182 -27.75 12.36 35.19
C GLY A 182 -29.20 12.78 35.22
N GLU A 183 -29.50 14.03 35.58
CA GLU A 183 -30.89 14.46 35.80
C GLU A 183 -31.75 14.14 34.56
N ALA A 184 -32.58 13.10 34.71
CA ALA A 184 -33.40 12.40 33.72
C ALA A 184 -32.62 11.61 32.62
N LEU A 185 -32.50 10.28 32.81
CA LEU A 185 -32.21 9.31 31.74
C LEU A 185 -33.50 9.00 31.00
N SER A 186 -33.58 9.30 29.71
CA SER A 186 -34.84 9.15 28.99
C SER A 186 -34.67 8.98 27.48
N ARG A 187 -34.80 7.71 27.07
CA ARG A 187 -35.35 7.22 25.80
C ARG A 187 -34.74 7.85 24.54
N GLY A 188 -33.42 8.05 24.56
CA GLY A 188 -32.62 8.30 23.37
C GLY A 188 -32.19 7.01 22.69
N PRO A 189 -31.42 7.09 21.59
CA PRO A 189 -30.65 5.95 21.13
C PRO A 189 -29.83 5.42 22.32
N TRP A 190 -29.97 4.14 22.57
CA TRP A 190 -29.46 3.44 23.76
C TRP A 190 -27.97 3.74 24.05
N TRP A 191 -27.19 3.97 22.98
CA TRP A 191 -25.76 4.25 23.00
C TRP A 191 -25.42 5.72 23.29
N LEU A 192 -26.33 6.66 23.04
CA LEU A 192 -26.13 8.08 23.35
C LEU A 192 -26.28 8.33 24.84
N ASP A 193 -27.33 7.77 25.47
CA ASP A 193 -27.57 7.87 26.92
C ASP A 193 -26.43 7.20 27.72
N LEU A 194 -26.05 5.98 27.31
CA LEU A 194 -24.91 5.28 27.90
C LEU A 194 -23.58 5.99 27.61
N GLY A 195 -23.41 6.50 26.38
CA GLY A 195 -22.22 7.23 25.95
C GLY A 195 -22.02 8.55 26.71
N TRP A 196 -23.11 9.25 27.06
CA TRP A 196 -23.05 10.49 27.82
C TRP A 196 -22.61 10.27 29.27
N LEU A 197 -23.00 9.15 29.89
CA LEU A 197 -22.50 8.75 31.22
C LEU A 197 -21.03 8.33 31.20
N LEU A 198 -20.62 7.59 30.16
CA LEU A 198 -19.21 7.23 29.96
C LEU A 198 -18.35 8.48 29.71
N ALA A 199 -18.88 9.47 28.98
CA ALA A 199 -18.23 10.74 28.75
C ALA A 199 -17.89 11.50 30.05
N GLU A 200 -18.66 11.31 31.13
CA GLU A 200 -18.37 11.90 32.44
C GLU A 200 -17.18 11.27 33.15
N LEU A 201 -17.05 9.95 33.06
CA LEU A 201 -15.89 9.25 33.58
C LEU A 201 -14.63 9.66 32.82
N VAL A 202 -14.74 9.83 31.49
CA VAL A 202 -13.64 10.32 30.63
C VAL A 202 -13.28 11.78 30.97
N GLU A 203 -14.27 12.65 31.22
CA GLU A 203 -14.08 14.03 31.69
C GLU A 203 -13.28 14.07 33.00
N LEU A 204 -13.68 13.27 34.00
CA LEU A 204 -13.01 13.21 35.30
C LEU A 204 -11.59 12.65 35.20
N GLU A 205 -11.38 11.58 34.42
CA GLU A 205 -10.05 11.01 34.16
C GLU A 205 -9.08 12.08 33.63
N HIS A 206 -9.52 12.85 32.62
CA HIS A 206 -8.68 13.89 32.02
C HIS A 206 -8.53 15.11 32.93
N ALA A 207 -9.54 15.45 33.73
CA ALA A 207 -9.44 16.52 34.73
C ALA A 207 -8.44 16.18 35.86
N VAL A 208 -8.38 14.91 36.29
CA VAL A 208 -7.35 14.41 37.22
C VAL A 208 -5.97 14.47 36.58
N ALA A 209 -5.84 13.98 35.34
CA ALA A 209 -4.57 14.00 34.61
C ALA A 209 -4.04 15.43 34.37
N ALA A 210 -4.94 16.40 34.19
CA ALA A 210 -4.62 17.82 34.06
C ALA A 210 -4.37 18.52 35.41
N GLY A 211 -4.43 17.80 36.53
CA GLY A 211 -4.19 18.35 37.87
C GLY A 211 -5.30 19.26 38.41
N ILE A 212 -6.47 19.30 37.76
CA ILE A 212 -7.61 20.14 38.17
C ILE A 212 -8.26 19.61 39.44
N ALA A 213 -8.44 18.29 39.52
CA ALA A 213 -9.13 17.64 40.63
C ALA A 213 -8.40 16.34 41.08
N PRO A 214 -7.13 16.40 41.47
CA PRO A 214 -6.31 15.22 41.78
C PRO A 214 -6.86 14.37 42.94
N ALA A 215 -7.69 14.97 43.81
CA ALA A 215 -8.41 14.26 44.87
C ALA A 215 -9.40 13.19 44.35
N LEU A 216 -9.68 13.20 43.05
CA LEU A 216 -10.62 12.29 42.38
C LEU A 216 -9.93 11.14 41.66
N ALA A 217 -8.68 10.83 41.97
CA ALA A 217 -7.99 9.71 41.34
C ALA A 217 -8.66 8.37 41.70
N PHE A 218 -9.24 7.70 40.71
CA PHE A 218 -9.84 6.37 40.80
C PHE A 218 -9.33 5.49 39.66
N ASP A 219 -9.59 4.19 39.77
CA ASP A 219 -9.45 3.25 38.66
C ASP A 219 -10.64 3.42 37.71
N TYR A 220 -10.52 4.39 36.79
CA TYR A 220 -11.58 4.76 35.85
C TYR A 220 -11.94 3.62 34.87
N ASP A 221 -11.01 2.73 34.56
CA ASP A 221 -11.24 1.57 33.69
C ASP A 221 -12.23 0.60 34.34
N SER A 222 -11.95 0.18 35.57
CA SER A 222 -12.84 -0.67 36.36
C SER A 222 -14.24 -0.09 36.55
N LEU A 223 -14.37 1.24 36.61
CA LEU A 223 -15.67 1.91 36.76
C LEU A 223 -16.48 1.89 35.46
N ARG A 224 -15.81 2.12 34.32
CA ARG A 224 -16.43 2.01 32.99
C ARG A 224 -16.89 0.57 32.73
N GLU A 225 -16.04 -0.41 33.03
CA GLU A 225 -16.38 -1.83 32.92
C GLU A 225 -17.61 -2.18 33.74
N ALA A 226 -17.70 -1.72 35.00
CA ALA A 226 -18.87 -1.99 35.84
C ALA A 226 -20.17 -1.42 35.25
N LEU A 227 -20.14 -0.20 34.70
CA LEU A 227 -21.31 0.41 34.04
C LEU A 227 -21.73 -0.39 32.79
N LEU A 228 -20.76 -0.80 31.98
CA LEU A 228 -20.99 -1.56 30.75
C LEU A 228 -21.49 -2.98 31.03
N ASP A 229 -20.95 -3.66 32.05
CA ASP A 229 -21.37 -4.99 32.51
C ASP A 229 -22.85 -5.01 32.89
N GLY A 230 -23.29 -4.02 33.68
CA GLY A 230 -24.70 -3.91 34.06
C GLY A 230 -25.63 -3.64 32.87
N TYR A 231 -25.15 -2.90 31.86
CA TYR A 231 -25.95 -2.57 30.68
C TYR A 231 -26.02 -3.71 29.65
N GLY A 232 -24.94 -4.48 29.50
CA GLY A 232 -24.84 -5.62 28.59
C GLY A 232 -24.58 -5.28 27.11
N ARG A 233 -24.19 -4.03 26.80
CA ARG A 233 -23.78 -3.57 25.44
C ARG A 233 -22.76 -2.43 25.54
N THR A 234 -21.87 -2.34 24.55
CA THR A 234 -20.82 -1.31 24.47
C THR A 234 -21.14 -0.31 23.36
N PRO A 235 -21.07 1.02 23.59
CA PRO A 235 -21.19 2.01 22.52
C PRO A 235 -20.08 1.86 21.47
N PRO A 236 -20.24 2.43 20.27
CA PRO A 236 -19.20 2.37 19.25
C PRO A 236 -17.85 2.93 19.76
N PRO A 237 -16.71 2.40 19.27
CA PRO A 237 -15.38 2.88 19.64
C PRO A 237 -15.20 4.38 19.34
N GLY A 238 -14.52 5.12 20.22
CA GLY A 238 -14.23 6.55 20.05
C GLY A 238 -15.39 7.50 20.40
N THR A 239 -16.64 7.01 20.44
CA THR A 239 -17.82 7.83 20.71
C THR A 239 -17.79 8.47 22.10
N HIS A 240 -17.30 7.77 23.13
CA HIS A 240 -17.23 8.32 24.49
C HIS A 240 -16.22 9.49 24.63
N HIS A 241 -15.14 9.52 23.84
CA HIS A 241 -14.20 10.64 23.84
C HIS A 241 -14.77 11.86 23.09
N ALA A 242 -15.45 11.63 21.97
CA ALA A 242 -16.16 12.69 21.24
C ALA A 242 -17.30 13.29 22.08
N LEU A 243 -18.12 12.45 22.72
CA LEU A 243 -19.16 12.88 23.66
C LEU A 243 -18.58 13.58 24.89
N GLY A 244 -17.41 13.13 25.38
CA GLY A 244 -16.63 13.82 26.41
C GLY A 244 -16.28 15.25 26.02
N ALA A 245 -15.77 15.44 24.80
CA ALA A 245 -15.45 16.77 24.29
C ALA A 245 -16.71 17.65 24.12
N LEU A 246 -17.80 17.12 23.57
CA LEU A 246 -19.08 17.85 23.48
C LEU A 246 -19.55 18.33 24.85
N ARG A 247 -19.46 17.46 25.84
CA ARG A 247 -19.86 17.74 27.21
C ARG A 247 -19.00 18.84 27.83
N VAL A 248 -17.68 18.69 27.78
CA VAL A 248 -16.71 19.65 28.31
C VAL A 248 -16.91 21.04 27.68
N LEU A 249 -17.11 21.09 26.36
CA LEU A 249 -17.36 22.34 25.64
C LEU A 249 -18.72 22.96 25.99
N THR A 250 -19.77 22.14 26.12
CA THR A 250 -21.10 22.60 26.56
C THR A 250 -21.01 23.23 27.94
N HIS A 251 -20.31 22.59 28.89
CA HIS A 251 -20.10 23.12 30.23
C HIS A 251 -19.29 24.41 30.21
N ALA A 252 -18.14 24.43 29.54
CA ALA A 252 -17.29 25.62 29.50
C ALA A 252 -18.03 26.82 28.91
N ARG A 253 -18.82 26.60 27.85
CA ARG A 253 -19.70 27.61 27.23
C ARG A 253 -20.77 28.11 28.19
N ASP A 254 -21.47 27.21 28.88
CA ASP A 254 -22.55 27.57 29.80
C ASP A 254 -22.00 28.33 31.02
N PHE A 255 -20.86 27.90 31.58
CA PHE A 255 -20.16 28.64 32.64
C PHE A 255 -19.73 30.04 32.18
N ALA A 256 -19.11 30.16 31.00
CA ALA A 256 -18.73 31.45 30.42
C ALA A 256 -19.93 32.41 30.31
N THR A 257 -21.12 31.86 30.01
CA THR A 257 -22.37 32.61 29.87
C THR A 257 -23.02 32.94 31.22
N TYR A 258 -22.90 32.05 32.21
CA TYR A 258 -23.63 32.18 33.47
C TYR A 258 -22.89 32.97 34.55
N VAL A 259 -21.57 32.86 34.60
CA VAL A 259 -20.74 33.43 35.67
C VAL A 259 -19.62 34.34 35.14
N GLY A 260 -19.38 34.37 33.83
CA GLY A 260 -18.35 35.19 33.17
C GLY A 260 -17.09 34.42 32.80
N TRP A 261 -16.05 35.15 32.39
CA TRP A 261 -14.75 34.59 31.96
C TRP A 261 -13.83 34.27 33.13
N ASP A 262 -13.17 33.11 33.07
CA ASP A 262 -12.11 32.68 34.00
C ASP A 262 -11.05 31.88 33.22
N ASP A 263 -9.76 32.05 33.54
CA ASP A 263 -8.66 31.37 32.84
C ASP A 263 -8.71 29.84 33.01
N GLN A 264 -9.40 29.32 34.03
CA GLN A 264 -9.65 27.89 34.19
C GLN A 264 -10.50 27.30 33.06
N LEU A 265 -11.30 28.11 32.34
CA LEU A 265 -12.05 27.65 31.16
C LEU A 265 -11.14 27.28 29.98
N LEU A 266 -9.93 27.83 29.92
CA LEU A 266 -8.92 27.47 28.92
C LEU A 266 -8.48 26.01 29.10
N THR A 267 -8.32 25.57 30.35
CA THR A 267 -7.96 24.18 30.66
C THR A 267 -9.06 23.19 30.23
N TYR A 268 -10.33 23.59 30.23
CA TYR A 268 -11.44 22.77 29.70
C TYR A 268 -11.32 22.61 28.19
N VAL A 269 -10.97 23.69 27.48
CA VAL A 269 -10.71 23.63 26.04
C VAL A 269 -9.51 22.71 25.73
N ASP A 270 -8.45 22.77 26.53
CA ASP A 270 -7.30 21.86 26.41
C ASP A 270 -7.67 20.39 26.63
N ILE A 271 -8.52 20.11 27.62
CA ILE A 271 -9.06 18.77 27.87
C ILE A 271 -9.90 18.29 26.69
N ALA A 272 -10.80 19.13 26.17
CA ALA A 272 -11.60 18.82 24.99
C ALA A 272 -10.72 18.55 23.76
N ALA A 273 -9.66 19.33 23.56
CA ALA A 273 -8.70 19.11 22.47
C ALA A 273 -7.99 17.74 22.61
N SER A 274 -7.58 17.37 23.82
CA SER A 274 -6.97 16.06 24.11
C SER A 274 -7.93 14.89 23.83
N MET A 275 -9.19 15.03 24.25
CA MET A 275 -10.23 14.03 24.01
C MET A 275 -10.55 13.87 22.52
N LEU A 276 -10.70 14.98 21.79
CA LEU A 276 -10.95 14.95 20.34
C LEU A 276 -9.78 14.31 19.60
N LYS A 277 -8.54 14.61 19.99
CA LYS A 277 -7.34 13.96 19.44
C LYS A 277 -7.33 12.44 19.69
N LYS A 278 -7.73 11.98 20.88
CA LYS A 278 -7.87 10.54 21.20
C LYS A 278 -9.03 9.87 20.44
N ALA A 279 -10.14 10.59 20.23
CA ALA A 279 -11.26 10.10 19.43
C ALA A 279 -10.87 9.94 17.96
N GLU A 280 -10.15 10.91 17.40
CA GLU A 280 -9.60 10.89 16.03
C GLU A 280 -8.56 9.79 15.83
N LYS A 281 -7.66 9.57 16.80
CA LYS A 281 -6.71 8.44 16.77
C LYS A 281 -7.38 7.06 16.66
N ARG A 282 -8.71 6.97 16.77
CA ARG A 282 -9.50 5.73 16.65
C ARG A 282 -10.58 5.75 15.56
N MET A 283 -10.69 6.81 14.75
CA MET A 283 -11.73 6.91 13.70
C MET A 283 -11.13 7.13 12.32
N TYR A 284 -11.30 6.15 11.43
CA TYR A 284 -10.91 6.28 10.02
C TYR A 284 -11.79 7.30 9.27
N PRO A 285 -11.24 8.00 8.25
CA PRO A 285 -12.02 8.85 7.36
C PRO A 285 -13.18 8.09 6.70
N PRO A 286 -14.42 8.60 6.74
CA PRO A 286 -15.56 7.92 6.12
C PRO A 286 -15.39 7.87 4.60
N ALA A 287 -15.37 6.66 4.03
CA ALA A 287 -15.28 6.45 2.60
C ALA A 287 -16.65 6.61 1.91
N PRO A 288 -16.71 7.18 0.68
CA PRO A 288 -17.94 7.20 -0.10
C PRO A 288 -18.40 5.75 -0.39
N ARG A 289 -19.69 5.49 -0.14
CA ARG A 289 -20.27 4.15 -0.16
C ARG A 289 -21.62 4.12 -0.89
N LEU A 290 -21.91 3.01 -1.57
CA LEU A 290 -23.19 2.69 -2.22
C LEU A 290 -23.73 1.33 -1.72
N ASP A 291 -25.03 1.11 -1.90
CA ASP A 291 -25.65 -0.22 -1.76
C ASP A 291 -25.64 -0.98 -3.10
N LEU A 292 -24.51 -0.94 -3.80
CA LEU A 292 -24.36 -1.56 -5.12
C LEU A 292 -24.09 -3.06 -5.00
N VAL A 293 -24.96 -3.87 -5.61
CA VAL A 293 -24.77 -5.30 -5.80
C VAL A 293 -25.02 -5.63 -7.27
N GLU A 294 -24.03 -6.18 -7.94
CA GLU A 294 -24.13 -6.65 -9.32
C GLU A 294 -24.38 -8.15 -9.35
N ASN A 295 -25.11 -8.65 -10.35
CA ASN A 295 -25.28 -10.09 -10.53
C ASN A 295 -24.37 -10.55 -11.68
N LEU A 296 -23.30 -11.27 -11.35
CA LEU A 296 -22.35 -11.82 -12.31
C LEU A 296 -22.54 -13.33 -12.38
N HIS A 297 -23.01 -13.82 -13.53
CA HIS A 297 -23.22 -15.25 -13.77
C HIS A 297 -24.14 -15.96 -12.75
N GLY A 298 -25.08 -15.22 -12.15
CA GLY A 298 -25.98 -15.73 -11.10
C GLY A 298 -25.48 -15.51 -9.66
N THR A 299 -24.28 -14.96 -9.49
CA THR A 299 -23.68 -14.64 -8.18
C THR A 299 -23.84 -13.16 -7.85
N PRO A 300 -24.47 -12.80 -6.71
CA PRO A 300 -24.51 -11.42 -6.25
C PRO A 300 -23.13 -10.99 -5.73
N VAL A 301 -22.56 -9.93 -6.31
CA VAL A 301 -21.27 -9.36 -5.98
C VAL A 301 -21.47 -7.93 -5.50
N ALA A 302 -21.24 -7.68 -4.21
CA ALA A 302 -21.32 -6.35 -3.63
C ALA A 302 -20.08 -5.53 -4.01
N ASP A 303 -20.29 -4.29 -4.42
CA ASP A 303 -19.23 -3.31 -4.68
C ASP A 303 -19.56 -1.95 -4.05
N PRO A 304 -19.59 -1.89 -2.71
CA PRO A 304 -20.03 -0.69 -2.00
C PRO A 304 -19.08 0.50 -2.18
N TYR A 305 -17.80 0.27 -2.51
CA TYR A 305 -16.81 1.34 -2.66
C TYR A 305 -16.52 1.70 -4.12
N ARG A 306 -17.43 1.35 -5.04
CA ARG A 306 -17.37 1.75 -6.46
C ARG A 306 -17.05 3.22 -6.70
N PRO A 307 -17.54 4.21 -5.92
CA PRO A 307 -17.17 5.62 -6.13
C PRO A 307 -15.66 5.89 -6.05
N LEU A 308 -14.91 5.10 -5.26
CA LEU A 308 -13.46 5.22 -5.14
C LEU A 308 -12.69 4.77 -6.39
N GLU A 309 -13.35 4.27 -7.43
CA GLU A 309 -12.71 4.02 -8.73
C GLU A 309 -12.35 5.33 -9.43
N ASP A 310 -13.16 6.38 -9.31
CA ASP A 310 -12.92 7.68 -9.94
C ASP A 310 -12.11 8.61 -9.02
N PRO A 311 -10.81 8.86 -9.28
CA PRO A 311 -10.01 9.83 -8.53
C PRO A 311 -10.45 11.29 -8.78
N GLY A 312 -11.22 11.55 -9.83
CA GLY A 312 -11.75 12.86 -10.18
C GLY A 312 -12.93 13.30 -9.31
N ASP A 313 -13.66 12.34 -8.73
CA ASP A 313 -14.85 12.59 -7.91
C ASP A 313 -14.54 13.44 -6.67
N PRO A 314 -15.33 14.49 -6.36
CA PRO A 314 -15.08 15.35 -5.21
C PRO A 314 -15.03 14.63 -3.85
N ALA A 315 -15.88 13.61 -3.64
CA ALA A 315 -15.87 12.85 -2.39
C ALA A 315 -14.65 11.93 -2.30
N THR A 316 -14.24 11.32 -3.41
CA THR A 316 -12.97 10.56 -3.47
C THR A 316 -11.77 11.45 -3.18
N LYS A 317 -11.69 12.65 -3.76
CA LYS A 317 -10.62 13.63 -3.48
C LYS A 317 -10.57 14.02 -2.01
N GLN A 318 -11.73 14.34 -1.42
CA GLN A 318 -11.81 14.69 -0.01
C GLN A 318 -11.37 13.52 0.88
N TRP A 319 -11.77 12.30 0.55
CA TRP A 319 -11.36 11.10 1.28
C TRP A 319 -9.85 10.86 1.16
N LEU A 320 -9.26 11.03 -0.02
CA LEU A 320 -7.81 10.89 -0.23
C LEU A 320 -6.99 11.88 0.60
N VAL A 321 -7.39 13.16 0.64
CA VAL A 321 -6.74 14.16 1.50
C VAL A 321 -6.79 13.73 2.97
N ALA A 322 -7.94 13.22 3.43
CA ALA A 322 -8.08 12.74 4.80
C ALA A 322 -7.25 11.46 5.09
N GLN A 323 -7.06 10.59 4.10
CA GLN A 323 -6.18 9.42 4.22
C GLN A 323 -4.71 9.83 4.28
N ASP A 324 -4.29 10.82 3.49
CA ASP A 324 -2.93 11.34 3.54
C ASP A 324 -2.64 11.98 4.90
N ASP A 325 -3.56 12.77 5.45
CA ASP A 325 -3.46 13.32 6.80
C ASP A 325 -3.34 12.22 7.86
N LEU A 326 -4.16 11.16 7.75
CA LEU A 326 -4.12 10.00 8.65
C LEU A 326 -2.76 9.29 8.59
N PHE A 327 -2.23 9.05 7.39
CA PHE A 327 -0.92 8.44 7.20
C PHE A 327 0.18 9.33 7.80
N LEU A 328 0.17 10.63 7.52
CA LEU A 328 1.16 11.58 8.03
C LEU A 328 1.14 11.69 9.56
N GLU A 329 -0.02 11.55 10.19
CA GLU A 329 -0.11 11.46 11.64
C GLU A 329 0.59 10.21 12.17
N HIS A 330 0.30 9.04 11.60
CA HIS A 330 0.93 7.78 12.02
C HIS A 330 2.44 7.76 11.72
N ALA A 331 2.86 8.32 10.58
CA ALA A 331 4.24 8.36 10.16
C ALA A 331 5.15 9.16 11.13
N ARG A 332 4.58 10.08 11.92
CA ARG A 332 5.31 10.82 12.97
C ARG A 332 5.66 9.94 14.17
N ASP A 333 4.87 8.90 14.42
CA ASP A 333 5.05 7.97 15.53
C ASP A 333 5.97 6.78 15.13
N LEU A 334 6.41 6.70 13.87
CA LEU A 334 7.34 5.67 13.37
C LEU A 334 8.81 5.98 13.74
N HIS A 335 9.20 5.64 14.98
CA HIS A 335 10.50 6.00 15.57
C HIS A 335 11.77 5.59 14.78
N HIS A 336 11.71 4.55 13.94
CA HIS A 336 12.86 4.07 13.16
C HIS A 336 12.97 4.66 11.75
N ARG A 337 12.02 5.52 11.36
CA ARG A 337 11.91 6.06 10.00
C ARG A 337 13.18 6.76 9.51
N ASP A 338 13.70 7.70 10.30
CA ASP A 338 14.91 8.44 9.94
C ASP A 338 16.15 7.51 9.88
N ARG A 339 16.26 6.56 10.82
CA ARG A 339 17.36 5.58 10.85
C ARG A 339 17.37 4.71 9.59
N PHE A 340 16.20 4.20 9.17
CA PHE A 340 16.10 3.43 7.93
C PHE A 340 16.41 4.31 6.72
N ARG A 341 15.84 5.51 6.63
CA ARG A 341 16.11 6.45 5.54
C ARG A 341 17.61 6.70 5.37
N ASP A 342 18.30 7.05 6.45
CA ASP A 342 19.73 7.37 6.40
C ASP A 342 20.57 6.13 6.05
N ARG A 343 20.18 4.94 6.51
CA ARG A 343 20.89 3.71 6.17
C ARG A 343 20.66 3.28 4.72
N LEU A 344 19.42 3.34 4.25
CA LEU A 344 19.08 3.08 2.85
C LEU A 344 19.85 4.03 1.93
N ALA A 345 19.94 5.32 2.26
CA ALA A 345 20.74 6.28 1.50
C ALA A 345 22.23 5.87 1.40
N ARG A 346 22.85 5.39 2.48
CA ARG A 346 24.24 4.90 2.47
C ARG A 346 24.43 3.59 1.70
N LEU A 347 23.41 2.73 1.63
CA LEU A 347 23.49 1.50 0.84
C LEU A 347 23.26 1.79 -0.65
N GLN A 348 22.32 2.68 -0.95
CA GLN A 348 22.02 3.16 -2.29
C GLN A 348 23.15 4.03 -2.88
N SER A 349 24.03 4.61 -2.05
CA SER A 349 25.20 5.36 -2.53
C SER A 349 26.25 4.49 -3.21
N ALA A 350 26.11 3.17 -3.26
CA ALA A 350 26.91 2.32 -4.15
C ALA A 350 26.83 2.76 -5.61
N GLY A 351 25.69 3.31 -6.04
CA GLY A 351 25.46 3.62 -7.44
C GLY A 351 25.05 2.37 -8.24
N PHE A 352 25.25 2.42 -9.55
CA PHE A 352 24.94 1.32 -10.48
C PHE A 352 25.86 1.38 -11.69
N ALA A 353 26.30 0.22 -12.20
CA ALA A 353 27.01 0.08 -13.47
C ALA A 353 26.35 -1.00 -14.34
N GLY A 354 25.92 -0.63 -15.55
CA GLY A 354 25.34 -1.56 -16.53
C GLY A 354 26.36 -2.10 -17.53
N PRO A 355 26.16 -3.30 -18.09
CA PRO A 355 27.04 -3.84 -19.12
C PRO A 355 26.98 -3.00 -20.40
N PRO A 356 28.09 -2.89 -21.16
CA PRO A 356 28.12 -2.12 -22.39
C PRO A 356 27.35 -2.81 -23.52
N SER A 357 26.56 -2.05 -24.27
CA SER A 357 26.06 -2.42 -25.59
C SER A 357 27.01 -1.87 -26.66
N TRP A 358 27.57 -2.76 -27.47
CA TRP A 358 28.57 -2.39 -28.47
C TRP A 358 27.95 -2.19 -29.86
N HIS A 359 28.20 -1.04 -30.47
CA HIS A 359 27.72 -0.67 -31.79
C HIS A 359 28.81 0.09 -32.55
N GLY A 360 29.22 -0.43 -33.70
CA GLY A 360 30.48 -0.03 -34.34
C GLY A 360 31.66 -0.19 -33.35
N ASP A 361 32.47 0.86 -33.24
CA ASP A 361 33.61 0.91 -32.30
C ASP A 361 33.25 1.61 -30.97
N ARG A 362 31.97 1.95 -30.74
CA ARG A 362 31.49 2.61 -29.52
C ARG A 362 30.80 1.63 -28.57
N ALA A 363 30.89 1.90 -27.27
CA ALA A 363 30.06 1.28 -26.25
C ALA A 363 29.05 2.26 -25.68
N PHE A 364 27.85 1.78 -25.42
CA PHE A 364 26.77 2.54 -24.77
C PHE A 364 26.36 1.82 -23.50
N PHE A 365 26.24 2.52 -22.39
CA PHE A 365 25.88 1.91 -21.10
C PHE A 365 25.24 2.92 -20.17
N VAL A 366 24.44 2.42 -19.23
CA VAL A 366 23.90 3.25 -18.16
C VAL A 366 24.76 3.15 -16.91
N ARG A 367 24.96 4.28 -16.23
CA ARG A 367 25.63 4.37 -14.94
C ARG A 367 24.82 5.29 -14.02
N ARG A 368 24.93 5.07 -12.72
CA ARG A 368 24.43 6.01 -11.70
C ARG A 368 25.50 6.23 -10.65
N GLU A 369 25.95 7.46 -10.53
CA GLU A 369 26.89 7.92 -9.51
C GLU A 369 26.24 8.01 -8.13
N ALA A 370 27.07 8.08 -7.09
CA ALA A 370 26.60 8.43 -5.75
C ALA A 370 26.01 9.85 -5.76
N GLY A 371 24.75 9.99 -5.35
CA GLY A 371 24.04 11.27 -5.31
C GLY A 371 23.23 11.62 -6.56
N GLN A 372 23.31 10.83 -7.64
CA GLN A 372 22.39 10.97 -8.77
C GLN A 372 21.04 10.30 -8.46
N GLU A 373 19.96 11.00 -8.84
CA GLU A 373 18.58 10.54 -8.65
C GLU A 373 18.16 9.49 -9.69
N HIS A 374 18.76 9.50 -10.89
CA HIS A 374 18.38 8.67 -12.03
C HIS A 374 19.58 7.98 -12.68
N LEU A 375 19.31 6.95 -13.48
CA LEU A 375 20.32 6.38 -14.39
C LEU A 375 20.67 7.41 -15.48
N VAL A 376 21.95 7.52 -15.78
CA VAL A 376 22.50 8.36 -16.85
C VAL A 376 23.05 7.46 -17.95
N LEU A 377 22.80 7.81 -19.20
CA LEU A 377 23.31 7.08 -20.37
C LEU A 377 24.63 7.69 -20.83
N HIS A 378 25.64 6.84 -20.95
CA HIS A 378 27.01 7.18 -21.36
C HIS A 378 27.36 6.50 -22.69
N THR A 379 28.35 7.08 -23.38
CA THR A 379 29.08 6.44 -24.48
C THR A 379 30.57 6.38 -24.14
N LEU A 380 31.24 5.31 -24.58
CA LEU A 380 32.69 5.20 -24.66
C LEU A 380 33.09 5.18 -26.13
N ASP A 381 33.82 6.22 -26.53
CA ASP A 381 34.24 6.46 -27.92
C ASP A 381 35.48 5.63 -28.29
N PRO A 382 35.81 5.47 -29.59
CA PRO A 382 36.89 4.59 -30.03
C PRO A 382 38.29 5.01 -29.54
N ASP A 383 38.45 6.30 -29.22
CA ASP A 383 39.69 6.85 -28.64
C ASP A 383 39.79 6.65 -27.12
N GLY A 384 38.78 6.01 -26.51
CA GLY A 384 38.69 5.78 -25.08
C GLY A 384 38.02 6.91 -24.29
N THR A 385 37.49 7.95 -24.97
CA THR A 385 36.79 9.05 -24.30
C THR A 385 35.40 8.62 -23.85
N GLU A 386 35.11 8.73 -22.55
CA GLU A 386 33.76 8.56 -22.02
C GLU A 386 32.99 9.89 -22.02
N ARG A 387 31.75 9.89 -22.48
CA ARG A 387 30.86 11.07 -22.49
C ARG A 387 29.46 10.73 -22.02
N VAL A 388 28.81 11.66 -21.32
CA VAL A 388 27.37 11.59 -21.02
C VAL A 388 26.58 11.93 -22.28
N LEU A 389 25.57 11.11 -22.59
CA LEU A 389 24.62 11.35 -23.68
C LEU A 389 23.27 11.83 -23.16
N LEU A 390 22.79 11.27 -22.04
CA LEU A 390 21.46 11.58 -21.53
C LEU A 390 21.43 11.51 -20.00
N GLU A 391 21.13 12.64 -19.37
CA GLU A 391 20.93 12.77 -17.92
C GLU A 391 19.52 13.28 -17.64
N PRO A 392 18.60 12.42 -17.16
CA PRO A 392 17.24 12.84 -16.83
C PRO A 392 17.17 13.75 -15.61
N GLU A 393 16.25 14.72 -15.62
CA GLU A 393 15.98 15.63 -14.51
C GLU A 393 14.57 15.44 -13.92
N GLY A 394 14.41 15.84 -12.65
CA GLY A 394 13.12 15.86 -11.97
C GLY A 394 12.50 14.46 -11.82
N THR A 395 11.32 14.26 -12.39
CA THR A 395 10.59 12.96 -12.38
C THR A 395 10.75 12.21 -13.71
N THR A 396 11.66 12.64 -14.57
CA THR A 396 11.90 12.03 -15.88
C THR A 396 12.85 10.85 -15.75
N VAL A 397 12.57 9.76 -16.45
CA VAL A 397 13.37 8.52 -16.45
C VAL A 397 13.66 8.06 -17.88
N ILE A 398 14.77 7.32 -18.06
CA ILE A 398 15.07 6.63 -19.32
C ILE A 398 14.29 5.32 -19.35
N ASP A 399 13.36 5.20 -20.29
CA ASP A 399 12.52 4.00 -20.44
C ASP A 399 13.14 2.95 -21.36
N ALA A 400 13.83 3.38 -22.41
CA ALA A 400 14.50 2.52 -23.39
C ALA A 400 15.51 3.32 -24.20
N TRP A 401 16.51 2.65 -24.77
CA TRP A 401 17.48 3.24 -25.68
C TRP A 401 18.07 2.18 -26.60
N GLN A 402 18.43 2.57 -27.82
CA GLN A 402 18.99 1.69 -28.83
C GLN A 402 19.89 2.47 -29.80
N PRO A 403 21.21 2.21 -29.80
CA PRO A 403 22.11 2.78 -30.80
C PRO A 403 21.86 2.19 -32.19
N SER A 404 22.09 3.01 -33.20
CA SER A 404 22.17 2.59 -34.60
C SER A 404 23.34 1.60 -34.84
N PRO A 405 23.35 0.83 -35.94
CA PRO A 405 24.34 -0.23 -36.15
C PRO A 405 25.80 0.26 -36.14
N ASP A 406 26.05 1.49 -36.61
CA ASP A 406 27.37 2.13 -36.62
C ASP A 406 27.66 2.94 -35.33
N GLY A 407 26.67 3.10 -34.46
CA GLY A 407 26.77 3.91 -33.24
C GLY A 407 26.79 5.42 -33.50
N GLY A 408 26.41 5.90 -34.69
CA GLY A 408 26.37 7.33 -35.02
C GLY A 408 25.11 8.04 -34.51
N LEU A 409 23.98 7.34 -34.50
CA LEU A 409 22.70 7.79 -33.96
C LEU A 409 22.27 6.96 -32.74
N LEU A 410 21.48 7.58 -31.85
CA LEU A 410 20.86 6.94 -30.69
C LEU A 410 19.36 7.22 -30.67
N ALA A 411 18.54 6.17 -30.77
CA ALA A 411 17.13 6.25 -30.43
C ALA A 411 16.96 6.09 -28.92
N TYR A 412 16.24 6.98 -28.25
CA TYR A 412 16.02 6.93 -26.81
C TYR A 412 14.59 7.33 -26.45
N GLN A 413 14.12 6.82 -25.31
CA GLN A 413 12.77 7.03 -24.82
C GLN A 413 12.78 7.54 -23.39
N LEU A 414 12.01 8.60 -23.16
CA LEU A 414 11.84 9.21 -21.84
C LEU A 414 10.35 9.24 -21.45
N SER A 415 10.06 9.04 -20.17
CA SER A 415 8.76 9.37 -19.59
C SER A 415 8.94 10.15 -18.29
N SER A 416 7.92 10.91 -17.91
CA SER A 416 7.93 11.77 -16.71
C SER A 416 6.72 11.52 -15.83
N GLY A 417 6.88 11.76 -14.52
CA GLY A 417 5.81 11.63 -13.52
C GLY A 417 5.27 10.20 -13.38
N GLY A 418 6.10 9.19 -13.70
CA GLY A 418 5.73 7.78 -13.55
C GLY A 418 4.67 7.25 -14.52
N ARG A 419 4.25 8.05 -15.52
CA ARG A 419 3.14 7.72 -16.41
C ARG A 419 3.44 6.63 -17.42
N GLU A 420 4.72 6.32 -17.65
CA GLU A 420 5.18 5.35 -18.66
C GLU A 420 4.70 5.68 -20.09
N GLU A 421 4.36 6.94 -20.34
CA GLU A 421 4.00 7.44 -21.66
C GLU A 421 5.27 7.90 -22.37
N SER A 422 6.06 6.93 -22.83
CA SER A 422 7.38 7.18 -23.41
C SER A 422 7.30 7.99 -24.71
N LEU A 423 8.12 9.03 -24.78
CA LEU A 423 8.40 9.82 -25.97
C LEU A 423 9.73 9.34 -26.59
N LEU A 424 9.69 8.90 -27.84
CA LEU A 424 10.85 8.40 -28.58
C LEU A 424 11.51 9.53 -29.37
N SER A 425 12.79 9.78 -29.16
CA SER A 425 13.58 10.76 -29.90
C SER A 425 14.85 10.12 -30.47
N VAL A 426 15.46 10.76 -31.47
CA VAL A 426 16.76 10.34 -32.02
C VAL A 426 17.78 11.45 -31.85
N MET A 427 18.96 11.09 -31.36
CA MET A 427 20.10 11.98 -31.15
C MET A 427 21.25 11.61 -32.08
N ASP A 428 21.97 12.62 -32.58
CA ASP A 428 23.31 12.47 -33.14
C ASP A 428 24.33 12.32 -32.00
N VAL A 429 25.05 11.19 -31.96
CA VAL A 429 25.96 10.85 -30.84
C VAL A 429 27.22 11.73 -30.81
N ALA A 430 27.61 12.29 -31.95
CA ALA A 430 28.79 13.14 -32.04
C ALA A 430 28.50 14.55 -31.52
N THR A 431 27.38 15.15 -31.92
CA THR A 431 27.03 16.53 -31.53
C THR A 431 26.18 16.60 -30.27
N GLY A 432 25.42 15.56 -29.95
CA GLY A 432 24.41 15.55 -28.88
C GLY A 432 23.09 16.19 -29.31
N ASP A 433 22.95 16.63 -30.56
CA ASP A 433 21.73 17.26 -31.04
C ASP A 433 20.61 16.24 -31.23
N VAL A 434 19.40 16.60 -30.80
CA VAL A 434 18.19 15.84 -31.16
C VAL A 434 17.87 16.10 -32.63
N VAL A 435 18.02 15.08 -33.46
CA VAL A 435 17.79 15.14 -34.91
C VAL A 435 16.40 14.68 -35.32
N ASP A 436 15.65 14.09 -34.39
CA ASP A 436 14.29 13.61 -34.65
C ASP A 436 13.43 13.43 -33.40
N GLY A 437 12.11 13.35 -33.62
CA GLY A 437 11.11 13.20 -32.58
C GLY A 437 10.75 14.52 -31.86
N PRO A 438 10.05 14.42 -30.71
CA PRO A 438 9.60 13.19 -30.07
C PRO A 438 8.43 12.51 -30.82
N ILE A 439 8.45 11.18 -30.86
CA ILE A 439 7.37 10.32 -31.33
C ILE A 439 6.58 9.82 -30.11
N ASP A 440 5.29 10.12 -30.08
CA ASP A 440 4.40 9.77 -28.98
C ASP A 440 3.90 8.31 -29.03
N ARG A 441 3.23 7.87 -27.95
CA ARG A 441 2.49 6.59 -27.88
C ARG A 441 3.36 5.33 -28.02
N CYS A 442 4.66 5.43 -27.67
CA CYS A 442 5.63 4.35 -27.77
C CYS A 442 5.65 3.42 -26.54
N ARG A 443 5.51 3.95 -25.31
CA ARG A 443 5.50 3.21 -24.02
C ARG A 443 6.55 2.07 -23.95
N SER A 444 7.81 2.45 -23.84
CA SER A 444 9.01 1.59 -23.74
C SER A 444 9.07 0.51 -24.84
N THR A 445 9.06 0.95 -26.11
CA THR A 445 9.25 0.04 -27.25
C THR A 445 10.72 -0.27 -27.49
N LEU A 446 11.03 -1.48 -27.94
CA LEU A 446 12.31 -1.74 -28.60
C LEU A 446 12.33 -1.07 -29.97
N VAL A 447 13.50 -0.58 -30.37
CA VAL A 447 13.77 -0.02 -31.70
C VAL A 447 14.65 -1.01 -32.44
N ALA A 448 14.33 -1.30 -33.70
CA ALA A 448 15.10 -2.19 -34.54
C ALA A 448 15.61 -1.41 -35.76
N TRP A 449 16.84 -0.91 -35.67
CA TRP A 449 17.47 -0.18 -36.76
C TRP A 449 17.69 -1.08 -37.98
N LEU A 450 17.41 -0.52 -39.15
CA LEU A 450 17.73 -1.15 -40.42
C LEU A 450 19.21 -0.98 -40.77
N PRO A 451 19.75 -1.79 -41.70
CA PRO A 451 21.16 -1.72 -42.09
C PRO A 451 21.62 -0.36 -42.64
N ASP A 452 20.70 0.51 -43.07
CA ASP A 452 21.01 1.86 -43.56
C ASP A 452 21.39 2.86 -42.45
N GLY A 453 21.17 2.49 -41.17
CA GLY A 453 21.43 3.32 -40.00
C GLY A 453 20.56 4.58 -39.91
N ARG A 454 19.53 4.72 -40.74
CA ARG A 454 18.68 5.92 -40.84
C ARG A 454 17.18 5.62 -40.85
N SER A 455 16.82 4.35 -40.89
CA SER A 455 15.46 3.88 -40.77
C SER A 455 15.37 2.84 -39.66
N PHE A 456 14.25 2.76 -38.96
CA PHE A 456 14.05 1.78 -37.90
C PHE A 456 12.60 1.33 -37.79
N LEU A 457 12.40 0.10 -37.30
CA LEU A 457 11.09 -0.38 -36.87
C LEU A 457 10.90 -0.12 -35.38
N TYR A 458 9.68 0.23 -34.99
CA TYR A 458 9.30 0.47 -33.60
C TYR A 458 7.82 0.15 -33.39
N VAL A 459 7.41 0.03 -32.12
CA VAL A 459 6.03 -0.25 -31.74
C VAL A 459 5.36 1.04 -31.27
N ARG A 460 4.20 1.35 -31.84
CA ARG A 460 3.40 2.52 -31.47
C ARG A 460 1.94 2.13 -31.38
N ARG A 461 1.20 2.72 -30.44
CA ARG A 461 -0.26 2.53 -30.36
C ARG A 461 -0.98 3.28 -31.46
N LEU A 462 -2.20 2.87 -31.79
CA LEU A 462 -3.09 3.65 -32.65
C LEU A 462 -3.47 5.00 -32.01
N PRO A 463 -3.86 6.00 -32.82
CA PRO A 463 -4.34 7.28 -32.29
C PRO A 463 -5.62 7.10 -31.46
N PRO A 464 -5.82 7.86 -30.37
CA PRO A 464 -7.01 7.75 -29.52
C PRO A 464 -8.35 7.90 -30.26
N ASP A 465 -8.40 8.71 -31.32
CA ASP A 465 -9.58 8.92 -32.17
C ASP A 465 -9.86 7.77 -33.13
N ARG A 466 -8.95 6.79 -33.23
CA ARG A 466 -9.07 5.60 -34.09
C ARG A 466 -9.36 4.32 -33.31
N VAL A 467 -9.61 4.40 -32.02
CA VAL A 467 -9.94 3.24 -31.16
C VAL A 467 -11.19 3.51 -30.34
N PRO A 468 -11.90 2.45 -29.87
CA PRO A 468 -13.01 2.62 -28.95
C PRO A 468 -12.59 3.34 -27.66
N LYS A 469 -13.52 4.11 -27.07
CA LYS A 469 -13.29 4.79 -25.79
C LYS A 469 -12.93 3.77 -24.70
N GLY A 470 -11.90 4.06 -23.92
CA GLY A 470 -11.35 3.17 -22.89
C GLY A 470 -10.32 2.17 -23.43
N GLU A 471 -10.05 2.16 -24.74
CA GLU A 471 -9.05 1.28 -25.35
C GLU A 471 -7.76 2.01 -25.81
N GLU A 472 -7.59 3.29 -25.43
CA GLU A 472 -6.51 4.18 -25.88
C GLU A 472 -5.10 3.69 -25.49
N ARG A 473 -5.01 2.80 -24.49
CA ARG A 473 -3.77 2.20 -24.00
C ARG A 473 -3.36 0.91 -24.74
N TYR A 474 -4.18 0.45 -25.68
CA TYR A 474 -4.02 -0.81 -26.40
C TYR A 474 -3.69 -0.57 -27.88
N HIS A 475 -4.00 -1.54 -28.74
CA HIS A 475 -3.91 -1.42 -30.21
C HIS A 475 -2.53 -1.02 -30.69
N ARG A 476 -1.51 -1.78 -30.28
CA ARG A 476 -0.13 -1.60 -30.75
C ARG A 476 0.01 -2.07 -32.19
N ARG A 477 0.93 -1.44 -32.93
CA ARG A 477 1.33 -1.80 -34.28
C ARG A 477 2.83 -1.60 -34.45
N VAL A 478 3.41 -2.28 -35.44
CA VAL A 478 4.80 -2.08 -35.83
C VAL A 478 4.84 -1.11 -37.00
N TYR A 479 5.60 -0.05 -36.85
CA TYR A 479 5.78 0.99 -37.87
C TYR A 479 7.23 1.04 -38.34
N LEU A 480 7.43 1.41 -39.61
CA LEU A 480 8.72 1.79 -40.16
C LEU A 480 8.82 3.32 -40.16
N HIS A 481 9.84 3.83 -39.47
CA HIS A 481 10.16 5.23 -39.40
C HIS A 481 11.48 5.53 -40.11
N ARG A 482 11.53 6.70 -40.76
CA ARG A 482 12.76 7.23 -41.35
C ARG A 482 13.16 8.51 -40.63
N VAL A 483 14.42 8.58 -40.21
CA VAL A 483 14.93 9.70 -39.43
C VAL A 483 14.72 11.03 -40.16
N GLY A 484 14.09 12.00 -39.48
CA GLY A 484 13.80 13.35 -39.94
C GLY A 484 12.51 13.50 -40.74
N THR A 485 11.66 12.47 -40.78
CA THR A 485 10.34 12.52 -41.43
C THR A 485 9.21 12.66 -40.40
N ASP A 486 8.03 13.14 -40.80
CA ASP A 486 6.89 13.26 -39.89
C ASP A 486 6.42 11.85 -39.47
N PRO A 487 6.39 11.51 -38.16
CA PRO A 487 5.91 10.21 -37.69
C PRO A 487 4.44 9.91 -38.03
N ALA A 488 3.65 10.88 -38.51
CA ALA A 488 2.32 10.65 -39.04
C ALA A 488 2.34 9.96 -40.43
N GLU A 489 3.47 10.03 -41.14
CA GLU A 489 3.68 9.40 -42.46
C GLU A 489 4.29 7.99 -42.37
N ASP A 490 4.61 7.53 -41.16
CA ASP A 490 5.22 6.22 -40.92
C ASP A 490 4.38 5.06 -41.51
N GLU A 491 5.07 4.14 -42.18
CA GLU A 491 4.44 2.99 -42.82
C GLU A 491 4.04 1.95 -41.76
N LEU A 492 2.78 1.51 -41.80
CA LEU A 492 2.32 0.37 -41.01
C LEU A 492 2.88 -0.92 -41.60
N VAL A 493 3.78 -1.58 -40.87
CA VAL A 493 4.45 -2.80 -41.32
C VAL A 493 3.76 -4.07 -40.83
N PHE A 494 3.30 -4.08 -39.57
CA PHE A 494 2.74 -5.29 -38.95
C PHE A 494 1.71 -4.99 -37.86
N GLY A 495 0.80 -5.95 -37.64
CA GLY A 495 -0.12 -5.97 -36.49
C GLY A 495 -1.57 -5.58 -36.78
N GLU A 496 -1.92 -5.31 -38.05
CA GLU A 496 -3.31 -5.05 -38.43
C GLU A 496 -4.22 -6.26 -38.13
N GLY A 497 -5.45 -5.99 -37.68
CA GLY A 497 -6.45 -7.02 -37.38
C GLY A 497 -6.19 -7.89 -36.14
N ARG A 498 -5.09 -7.70 -35.42
CA ARG A 498 -4.76 -8.46 -34.20
C ARG A 498 -5.50 -7.92 -32.97
N ASP A 499 -5.63 -8.78 -31.95
CA ASP A 499 -6.26 -8.44 -30.67
C ASP A 499 -5.66 -7.16 -30.07
N LYS A 500 -6.51 -6.33 -29.46
CA LYS A 500 -6.12 -5.03 -28.89
C LYS A 500 -4.99 -5.14 -27.87
N ALA A 501 -4.96 -6.19 -27.06
CA ALA A 501 -3.96 -6.39 -26.02
C ALA A 501 -2.66 -7.01 -26.54
N THR A 502 -2.55 -7.27 -27.85
CA THR A 502 -1.33 -7.82 -28.46
C THR A 502 -0.15 -6.84 -28.27
N HIS A 503 0.94 -7.35 -27.72
CA HIS A 503 2.24 -6.67 -27.62
C HIS A 503 3.16 -7.18 -28.72
N TYR A 504 4.06 -6.31 -29.17
CA TYR A 504 5.06 -6.64 -30.19
C TYR A 504 6.46 -6.36 -29.66
N ARG A 505 7.42 -7.15 -30.11
CA ARG A 505 8.85 -6.86 -29.99
C ARG A 505 9.48 -7.01 -31.37
N VAL A 506 10.39 -6.10 -31.69
CA VAL A 506 11.14 -6.11 -32.95
C VAL A 506 12.63 -6.09 -32.67
N ASN A 507 13.40 -6.82 -33.48
CA ASN A 507 14.85 -6.81 -33.41
C ASN A 507 15.45 -7.07 -34.81
N VAL A 508 16.61 -6.49 -35.11
CA VAL A 508 17.34 -6.77 -36.36
C VAL A 508 18.72 -7.32 -36.02
N THR A 509 19.05 -8.48 -36.58
CA THR A 509 20.36 -9.11 -36.41
C THR A 509 20.85 -9.61 -37.77
N ASN A 510 22.05 -9.22 -38.18
CA ASN A 510 22.71 -9.69 -39.40
C ASN A 510 21.80 -9.66 -40.66
N GLY A 511 21.04 -8.56 -40.84
CA GLY A 511 20.17 -8.37 -42.01
C GLY A 511 18.79 -9.05 -41.92
N TRP A 512 18.45 -9.60 -40.76
CA TRP A 512 17.16 -10.26 -40.52
C TRP A 512 16.38 -9.57 -39.39
N LEU A 513 15.14 -9.21 -39.67
CA LEU A 513 14.16 -8.68 -38.73
C LEU A 513 13.37 -9.83 -38.09
N THR A 514 13.31 -9.86 -36.76
CA THR A 514 12.30 -10.64 -36.04
C THR A 514 11.16 -9.75 -35.58
N VAL A 515 9.93 -10.26 -35.72
CA VAL A 515 8.73 -9.67 -35.11
C VAL A 515 8.14 -10.74 -34.21
N SER A 516 8.10 -10.47 -32.90
CA SER A 516 7.43 -11.32 -31.92
C SER A 516 6.11 -10.68 -31.52
N ALA A 517 5.04 -11.45 -31.44
CA ALA A 517 3.74 -11.00 -30.93
C ALA A 517 3.24 -11.89 -29.78
N SER A 518 2.84 -11.26 -28.67
CA SER A 518 2.26 -11.96 -27.52
C SER A 518 0.94 -11.30 -27.13
N LEU A 519 -0.09 -12.09 -26.85
CA LEU A 519 -1.35 -11.58 -26.30
C LEU A 519 -1.11 -11.15 -24.85
N GLY A 520 -1.17 -9.85 -24.55
CA GLY A 520 -0.98 -9.37 -23.19
C GLY A 520 0.37 -9.81 -22.60
N THR A 521 0.33 -10.44 -21.43
CA THR A 521 1.49 -11.04 -20.74
C THR A 521 1.55 -12.56 -20.92
N SER A 522 0.99 -13.10 -22.00
CA SER A 522 1.07 -14.53 -22.30
C SER A 522 2.53 -14.98 -22.33
N PRO A 523 2.88 -16.13 -21.71
CA PRO A 523 4.24 -16.66 -21.78
C PRO A 523 4.63 -17.05 -23.22
N ARG A 524 3.66 -17.51 -24.01
CA ARG A 524 3.85 -17.83 -25.44
C ARG A 524 3.94 -16.59 -26.34
N ASN A 525 4.57 -16.77 -27.50
CA ASN A 525 4.59 -15.80 -28.58
C ASN A 525 4.41 -16.43 -29.96
N ASP A 526 3.82 -15.69 -30.87
CA ASP A 526 4.00 -15.90 -32.30
C ASP A 526 5.28 -15.19 -32.75
N LEU A 527 5.99 -15.74 -33.72
CA LEU A 527 7.28 -15.22 -34.19
C LEU A 527 7.40 -15.29 -35.71
N TRP A 528 7.79 -14.18 -36.32
CA TRP A 528 8.10 -14.07 -37.75
C TRP A 528 9.52 -13.57 -37.99
N LEU A 529 10.02 -13.90 -39.17
CA LEU A 529 11.34 -13.50 -39.67
C LEU A 529 11.21 -12.85 -41.06
N ALA A 530 11.87 -11.73 -41.29
CA ALA A 530 11.92 -11.07 -42.60
C ALA A 530 13.35 -10.63 -42.93
N ASP A 531 13.72 -10.73 -44.21
CA ASP A 531 14.98 -10.18 -44.71
C ASP A 531 14.85 -8.65 -44.84
N VAL A 532 15.80 -7.89 -44.32
CA VAL A 532 15.85 -6.42 -44.39
C VAL A 532 17.05 -5.87 -45.16
N SER A 533 17.81 -6.73 -45.85
CA SER A 533 18.98 -6.35 -46.65
C SER A 533 18.68 -5.31 -47.73
N SER A 534 17.43 -5.25 -48.21
CA SER A 534 16.97 -4.27 -49.20
C SER A 534 16.69 -2.87 -48.62
N GLY A 535 16.91 -2.65 -47.33
CA GLY A 535 16.56 -1.41 -46.63
C GLY A 535 15.09 -1.30 -46.22
N ARG A 536 14.33 -2.40 -46.35
CA ARG A 536 12.96 -2.55 -45.85
C ARG A 536 12.64 -4.02 -45.59
N PRO A 537 11.63 -4.35 -44.76
CA PRO A 537 11.18 -5.72 -44.58
C PRO A 537 10.72 -6.36 -45.90
N GLY A 538 11.27 -7.53 -46.20
CA GLY A 538 10.78 -8.44 -47.24
C GLY A 538 9.53 -9.20 -46.78
N ALA A 539 9.27 -10.35 -47.40
CA ALA A 539 8.16 -11.22 -46.99
C ALA A 539 8.41 -11.81 -45.59
N PHE A 540 7.41 -11.71 -44.71
CA PHE A 540 7.42 -12.35 -43.39
C PHE A 540 7.27 -13.86 -43.53
N ARG A 541 8.25 -14.59 -42.98
CA ARG A 541 8.24 -16.04 -42.83
C ARG A 541 7.80 -16.37 -41.41
N VAL A 542 6.87 -17.31 -41.27
CA VAL A 542 6.43 -17.80 -39.96
C VAL A 542 7.55 -18.67 -39.37
N VAL A 543 7.95 -18.39 -38.13
CA VAL A 543 8.82 -19.26 -37.33
C VAL A 543 7.95 -20.14 -36.43
N GLN A 544 6.97 -19.52 -35.76
CA GLN A 544 5.86 -20.20 -35.09
C GLN A 544 4.64 -19.28 -35.00
N GLU A 545 3.44 -19.84 -35.04
CA GLU A 545 2.18 -19.10 -34.83
C GLU A 545 1.15 -20.04 -34.17
N GLY A 546 0.43 -19.54 -33.16
CA GLY A 546 -0.59 -20.32 -32.44
C GLY A 546 -0.03 -21.47 -31.59
N VAL A 547 1.26 -21.42 -31.27
CA VAL A 547 1.96 -22.45 -30.48
C VAL A 547 2.04 -22.00 -29.02
N ASP A 548 1.80 -22.93 -28.09
CA ASP A 548 1.92 -22.69 -26.66
C ASP A 548 3.38 -22.81 -26.18
N ALA A 549 4.24 -21.93 -26.70
CA ALA A 549 5.66 -21.86 -26.38
C ALA A 549 6.21 -20.44 -26.56
N HIS A 550 7.21 -20.07 -25.78
CA HIS A 550 8.06 -18.92 -26.01
C HIS A 550 9.25 -19.28 -26.92
N THR A 551 9.51 -18.46 -27.93
CA THR A 551 10.67 -18.60 -28.82
C THR A 551 11.28 -17.24 -29.13
N ALA A 552 12.58 -17.10 -28.92
CA ALA A 552 13.39 -15.98 -29.38
C ALA A 552 14.39 -16.46 -30.42
N LEU A 553 14.63 -15.68 -31.49
CA LEU A 553 15.50 -16.06 -32.60
C LEU A 553 16.49 -14.93 -32.91
N ARG A 554 17.75 -15.30 -33.16
CA ARG A 554 18.80 -14.42 -33.71
C ARG A 554 19.50 -15.13 -34.86
N VAL A 555 19.82 -14.40 -35.92
CA VAL A 555 20.64 -14.92 -37.03
C VAL A 555 22.11 -14.59 -36.75
N GLY A 556 22.98 -15.61 -36.77
CA GLY A 556 24.42 -15.47 -36.62
C GLY A 556 25.12 -15.06 -37.91
N ARG A 557 26.38 -14.62 -37.80
CA ARG A 557 27.25 -14.27 -38.95
C ARG A 557 27.56 -15.48 -39.84
N ASP A 558 27.43 -16.68 -39.29
CA ASP A 558 27.53 -17.95 -40.01
C ASP A 558 26.27 -18.28 -40.85
N GLY A 559 25.26 -17.41 -40.84
CA GLY A 559 24.02 -17.57 -41.59
C GLY A 559 23.00 -18.50 -40.94
N ARG A 560 23.28 -19.07 -39.77
CA ARG A 560 22.32 -19.92 -39.05
C ARG A 560 21.40 -19.07 -38.17
N ALA A 561 20.14 -19.50 -38.05
CA ALA A 561 19.23 -18.97 -37.05
C ALA A 561 19.36 -19.78 -35.76
N TYR A 562 19.66 -19.12 -34.65
CA TYR A 562 19.74 -19.68 -33.31
C TYR A 562 18.47 -19.33 -32.54
N LEU A 563 17.82 -20.34 -31.97
CA LEU A 563 16.56 -20.20 -31.26
C LEU A 563 16.74 -20.58 -29.80
N MET A 564 16.32 -19.70 -28.89
CA MET A 564 16.06 -20.03 -27.49
C MET A 564 14.56 -20.25 -27.33
N THR A 565 14.15 -21.44 -26.92
CA THR A 565 12.73 -21.82 -26.90
C THR A 565 12.41 -22.77 -25.76
N ASP A 566 11.20 -22.65 -25.20
CA ASP A 566 10.63 -23.63 -24.27
C ASP A 566 9.73 -24.67 -24.96
N ARG A 567 9.63 -24.62 -26.30
CA ARG A 567 8.82 -25.54 -27.09
C ARG A 567 9.37 -26.97 -26.96
N ASP A 568 8.54 -27.84 -26.38
CA ASP A 568 8.87 -29.22 -26.01
C ASP A 568 10.04 -29.34 -25.01
N ALA A 569 10.33 -28.24 -24.29
CA ALA A 569 11.42 -28.11 -23.34
C ALA A 569 11.09 -27.05 -22.27
N PRO A 570 10.26 -27.33 -21.26
CA PRO A 570 9.75 -26.32 -20.31
C PRO A 570 10.80 -25.47 -19.57
N ARG A 571 12.05 -25.94 -19.45
CA ARG A 571 13.19 -25.18 -18.89
C ARG A 571 14.09 -24.54 -19.95
N GLY A 572 13.70 -24.63 -21.21
CA GLY A 572 14.37 -24.01 -22.34
C GLY A 572 15.47 -24.87 -22.96
N ARG A 573 15.60 -24.75 -24.28
CA ARG A 573 16.68 -25.35 -25.10
C ARG A 573 17.18 -24.34 -26.13
N VAL A 574 18.36 -24.63 -26.69
CA VAL A 574 18.88 -23.93 -27.86
C VAL A 574 18.75 -24.81 -29.09
N ALA A 575 18.04 -24.35 -30.11
CA ALA A 575 17.93 -25.01 -31.41
C ALA A 575 18.56 -24.15 -32.51
N VAL A 576 18.82 -24.76 -33.67
CA VAL A 576 19.27 -24.07 -34.87
C VAL A 576 18.44 -24.46 -36.08
N THR A 577 18.28 -23.53 -37.02
CA THR A 577 17.68 -23.77 -38.33
C THR A 577 18.27 -22.85 -39.40
N ASP A 578 17.86 -23.04 -40.66
CA ASP A 578 18.13 -22.11 -41.76
C ASP A 578 17.09 -20.96 -41.72
N PRO A 579 17.50 -19.67 -41.66
CA PRO A 579 16.56 -18.56 -41.68
C PRO A 579 15.70 -18.48 -42.96
N ALA A 580 16.11 -19.13 -44.05
CA ALA A 580 15.30 -19.23 -45.26
C ALA A 580 14.12 -20.21 -45.12
N ASP A 581 14.21 -21.18 -44.21
CA ASP A 581 13.18 -22.18 -43.91
C ASP A 581 13.04 -22.42 -42.39
N PRO A 582 12.52 -21.42 -41.64
CA PRO A 582 12.60 -21.40 -40.18
C PRO A 582 11.47 -22.19 -39.49
N LEU A 583 10.76 -23.03 -40.21
CA LEU A 583 9.65 -23.82 -39.68
C LEU A 583 10.12 -24.86 -38.67
N TYR A 584 9.26 -25.23 -37.72
CA TYR A 584 9.61 -26.12 -36.62
C TYR A 584 10.21 -27.47 -37.07
N GLU A 585 9.74 -28.02 -38.19
CA GLU A 585 10.17 -29.31 -38.73
C GLU A 585 11.65 -29.33 -39.14
N THR A 586 12.25 -28.16 -39.37
CA THR A 586 13.66 -28.02 -39.75
C THR A 586 14.57 -27.74 -38.57
N TRP A 587 14.01 -27.50 -37.39
CA TRP A 587 14.78 -27.20 -36.19
C TRP A 587 15.61 -28.41 -35.77
N ARG A 588 16.85 -28.15 -35.36
CA ARG A 588 17.75 -29.15 -34.80
C ARG A 588 18.24 -28.68 -33.45
N ASP A 589 18.14 -29.55 -32.46
CA ASP A 589 18.64 -29.23 -31.12
C ASP A 589 20.14 -29.08 -31.18
N LEU A 590 20.60 -27.90 -30.77
CA LEU A 590 22.01 -27.63 -30.58
C LEU A 590 22.39 -27.93 -29.14
N ILE A 591 21.64 -27.39 -28.18
CA ILE A 591 21.84 -27.64 -26.75
C ILE A 591 20.49 -28.01 -26.16
N PRO A 592 20.29 -29.27 -25.73
CA PRO A 592 19.00 -29.74 -25.22
C PRO A 592 18.64 -29.08 -23.88
N GLU A 593 17.40 -29.31 -23.45
CA GLU A 593 16.91 -28.92 -22.13
C GLU A 593 17.79 -29.51 -21.01
N ASP A 594 18.07 -28.70 -19.99
CA ASP A 594 18.66 -29.19 -18.74
C ASP A 594 17.52 -29.65 -17.80
N PRO A 595 17.58 -30.85 -17.20
CA PRO A 595 16.49 -31.37 -16.39
C PRO A 595 16.27 -30.59 -15.09
N GLU A 596 17.21 -29.76 -14.66
CA GLU A 596 17.22 -29.12 -13.34
C GLU A 596 17.51 -27.61 -13.38
N ALA A 597 17.92 -27.06 -14.53
CA ALA A 597 18.25 -25.64 -14.68
C ALA A 597 17.47 -24.97 -15.83
N VAL A 598 17.06 -23.73 -15.61
CA VAL A 598 16.29 -22.93 -16.57
C VAL A 598 17.23 -22.08 -17.42
N LEU A 599 17.15 -22.22 -18.74
CA LEU A 599 17.85 -21.38 -19.70
C LEU A 599 17.29 -19.95 -19.65
N ALA A 600 18.13 -18.99 -19.27
CA ALA A 600 17.73 -17.60 -19.05
C ALA A 600 18.19 -16.66 -20.17
N ASP A 601 19.39 -16.87 -20.71
CA ASP A 601 19.98 -16.00 -21.74
C ASP A 601 21.11 -16.73 -22.51
N TYR A 602 21.52 -16.18 -23.64
CA TYR A 602 22.75 -16.60 -24.33
C TYR A 602 23.43 -15.44 -25.09
N ALA A 603 24.76 -15.49 -25.17
CA ALA A 603 25.55 -14.66 -26.08
C ALA A 603 26.22 -15.52 -27.17
N LEU A 604 26.13 -15.05 -28.41
CA LEU A 604 26.78 -15.66 -29.56
C LEU A 604 28.07 -14.91 -29.90
N LEU A 605 29.20 -15.61 -29.79
CA LEU A 605 30.55 -15.14 -30.14
C LEU A 605 30.92 -15.69 -31.52
N ASP A 606 30.45 -15.03 -32.58
CA ASP A 606 30.52 -15.50 -33.98
C ASP A 606 31.51 -14.73 -34.87
N ASP A 607 32.33 -13.85 -34.29
CA ASP A 607 33.51 -13.23 -34.92
C ASP A 607 34.80 -13.96 -34.53
N LEU A 608 34.73 -15.30 -34.55
CA LEU A 608 35.80 -16.22 -34.20
C LEU A 608 35.95 -17.27 -35.30
N ALA A 609 37.15 -17.83 -35.44
CA ALA A 609 37.38 -18.96 -36.35
C ALA A 609 36.51 -20.17 -35.97
N GLU A 610 36.31 -20.38 -34.67
CA GLU A 610 35.38 -21.36 -34.11
C GLU A 610 34.34 -20.61 -33.28
N PRO A 611 33.08 -20.49 -33.76
CA PRO A 611 32.07 -19.72 -33.05
C PRO A 611 31.65 -20.41 -31.75
N LEU A 612 31.39 -19.61 -30.71
CA LEU A 612 31.05 -20.09 -29.38
C LEU A 612 29.71 -19.50 -28.90
N LEU A 613 29.05 -20.20 -27.99
CA LEU A 613 27.88 -19.74 -27.26
C LEU A 613 28.20 -19.68 -25.77
N VAL A 614 27.91 -18.56 -25.13
CA VAL A 614 27.91 -18.44 -23.66
C VAL A 614 26.45 -18.50 -23.20
N LEU A 615 26.09 -19.55 -22.46
CA LEU A 615 24.72 -19.75 -21.96
C LEU A 615 24.64 -19.34 -20.49
N SER A 616 23.57 -18.62 -20.15
CA SER A 616 23.15 -18.38 -18.78
C SER A 616 22.02 -19.32 -18.43
N ARG A 617 22.25 -20.15 -17.40
CA ARG A 617 21.22 -21.00 -16.79
C ARG A 617 21.02 -20.62 -15.34
N THR A 618 19.82 -20.82 -14.83
CA THR A 618 19.51 -20.62 -13.40
C THR A 618 19.09 -21.93 -12.76
N ARG A 619 19.68 -22.25 -11.61
CA ARG A 619 19.32 -23.39 -10.77
C ARG A 619 18.81 -22.86 -9.45
N ASP A 620 17.49 -22.96 -9.24
CA ASP A 620 16.80 -22.34 -8.10
C ASP A 620 17.16 -20.86 -7.94
N ALA A 621 17.18 -20.15 -9.08
CA ALA A 621 17.50 -18.73 -9.25
C ALA A 621 18.97 -18.29 -9.02
N VAL A 622 19.91 -19.21 -8.83
CA VAL A 622 21.36 -18.92 -8.88
C VAL A 622 21.89 -19.15 -10.30
N THR A 623 22.67 -18.22 -10.84
CA THR A 623 23.16 -18.32 -12.22
C THR A 623 24.41 -19.19 -12.35
N GLU A 624 24.42 -20.03 -13.38
CA GLU A 624 25.57 -20.77 -13.91
C GLU A 624 25.83 -20.31 -15.36
N LEU A 625 27.07 -19.93 -15.67
CA LEU A 625 27.48 -19.53 -17.02
C LEU A 625 28.36 -20.61 -17.67
N THR A 626 27.97 -21.08 -18.84
CA THR A 626 28.65 -22.19 -19.56
C THR A 626 29.04 -21.79 -20.97
N VAL A 627 30.17 -22.29 -21.46
CA VAL A 627 30.69 -22.02 -22.81
C VAL A 627 30.51 -23.29 -23.65
N HIS A 628 29.92 -23.13 -24.83
CA HIS A 628 29.61 -24.21 -25.75
C HIS A 628 30.16 -23.91 -27.16
N ASP A 629 30.58 -24.94 -27.88
CA ASP A 629 30.85 -24.84 -29.32
C ASP A 629 29.54 -24.58 -30.07
N ALA A 630 29.45 -23.49 -30.83
CA ALA A 630 28.20 -23.09 -31.48
C ALA A 630 27.83 -23.97 -32.68
N ARG A 631 28.72 -24.84 -33.16
CA ARG A 631 28.46 -25.75 -34.31
C ARG A 631 27.87 -27.07 -33.86
N THR A 632 28.33 -27.56 -32.71
CA THR A 632 28.04 -28.90 -32.19
C THR A 632 27.22 -28.89 -30.91
N GLY A 633 27.19 -27.76 -30.19
CA GLY A 633 26.55 -27.62 -28.88
C GLY A 633 27.37 -28.21 -27.72
N ALA A 634 28.54 -28.79 -28.01
CA ALA A 634 29.38 -29.42 -27.01
C ALA A 634 29.83 -28.40 -25.95
N LEU A 635 29.71 -28.76 -24.67
CA LEU A 635 30.24 -27.97 -23.56
C LEU A 635 31.77 -27.94 -23.65
N THR A 636 32.34 -26.74 -23.76
CA THR A 636 33.79 -26.52 -23.87
C THR A 636 34.40 -25.87 -22.63
N GLY A 637 33.58 -25.23 -21.79
CA GLY A 637 34.06 -24.60 -20.56
C GLY A 637 32.96 -23.97 -19.71
N ALA A 638 33.37 -23.23 -18.69
CA ALA A 638 32.50 -22.46 -17.81
C ALA A 638 33.07 -21.05 -17.62
N VAL A 639 32.19 -20.07 -17.40
CA VAL A 639 32.59 -18.71 -17.03
C VAL A 639 32.47 -18.58 -15.52
N PRO A 640 33.57 -18.36 -14.78
CA PRO A 640 33.51 -18.24 -13.34
C PRO A 640 32.79 -16.95 -12.93
N THR A 641 31.91 -17.06 -11.93
CA THR A 641 31.32 -15.93 -11.22
C THR A 641 32.04 -15.72 -9.87
N PRO A 642 32.02 -14.51 -9.30
CA PRO A 642 32.63 -14.24 -7.99
C PRO A 642 32.08 -15.11 -6.85
N GLY A 643 30.84 -15.56 -6.96
CA GLY A 643 30.17 -16.40 -5.98
C GLY A 643 28.78 -16.86 -6.46
N PRO A 644 27.99 -17.47 -5.56
CA PRO A 644 26.60 -17.80 -5.83
C PRO A 644 25.77 -16.51 -5.85
N GLY A 645 25.28 -16.14 -7.03
CA GLY A 645 24.52 -14.93 -7.24
C GLY A 645 23.80 -14.93 -8.57
N THR A 646 23.47 -13.74 -9.04
CA THR A 646 22.84 -13.51 -10.33
C THR A 646 23.86 -12.97 -11.31
N ALA A 647 24.02 -13.64 -12.45
CA ALA A 647 24.68 -13.10 -13.63
C ALA A 647 23.66 -12.91 -14.77
N ALA A 648 23.64 -11.73 -15.37
CA ALA A 648 22.61 -11.35 -16.34
C ALA A 648 23.12 -10.35 -17.38
N ALA A 649 22.27 -10.07 -18.38
CA ALA A 649 22.49 -9.10 -19.44
C ALA A 649 23.81 -9.38 -20.19
N LEU A 650 23.91 -10.57 -20.78
CA LEU A 650 25.09 -10.94 -21.56
C LEU A 650 25.22 -10.03 -22.78
N SER A 651 26.40 -9.43 -22.96
CA SER A 651 26.69 -8.56 -24.10
C SER A 651 28.02 -8.93 -24.75
N THR A 652 28.15 -8.72 -26.06
CA THR A 652 29.34 -9.06 -26.82
C THR A 652 29.49 -8.18 -28.07
N ARG A 653 30.72 -8.08 -28.58
CA ARG A 653 31.04 -7.52 -29.91
C ARG A 653 31.02 -8.58 -31.03
N GLY A 654 30.71 -9.83 -30.69
CA GLY A 654 30.88 -11.01 -31.54
C GLY A 654 32.26 -11.65 -31.41
N GLY A 655 33.27 -10.90 -30.95
CA GLY A 655 34.60 -11.42 -30.67
C GLY A 655 34.68 -12.35 -29.44
N PRO A 656 35.88 -12.61 -28.91
CA PRO A 656 36.10 -13.59 -27.84
C PRO A 656 35.63 -13.13 -26.45
N GLU A 657 35.10 -11.91 -26.35
CA GLU A 657 34.76 -11.28 -25.08
C GLU A 657 33.24 -11.25 -24.87
N VAL A 658 32.84 -11.56 -23.65
CA VAL A 658 31.49 -11.37 -23.14
C VAL A 658 31.53 -10.51 -21.90
N TRP A 659 30.63 -9.53 -21.82
CA TRP A 659 30.38 -8.73 -20.64
C TRP A 659 29.08 -9.18 -20.00
N PHE A 660 29.03 -9.15 -18.67
CA PHE A 660 27.83 -9.49 -17.92
C PHE A 660 27.78 -8.72 -16.60
N ALA A 661 26.57 -8.41 -16.16
CA ALA A 661 26.34 -7.88 -14.82
C ALA A 661 26.38 -9.04 -13.81
N TYR A 662 26.99 -8.80 -12.65
CA TYR A 662 26.97 -9.71 -11.51
C TYR A 662 26.54 -8.99 -10.22
N THR A 663 25.69 -9.64 -9.43
CA THR A 663 25.30 -9.23 -8.08
C THR A 663 24.95 -10.44 -7.22
N ASP A 664 25.05 -10.29 -5.92
CA ASP A 664 24.54 -11.23 -4.92
C ASP A 664 23.95 -10.43 -3.74
N VAL A 665 23.58 -11.11 -2.65
CA VAL A 665 22.91 -10.50 -1.50
C VAL A 665 23.66 -9.27 -0.94
N THR A 666 24.99 -9.26 -0.98
CA THR A 666 25.82 -8.20 -0.38
C THR A 666 26.62 -7.41 -1.38
N SER A 667 26.76 -7.88 -2.63
CA SER A 667 27.56 -7.25 -3.67
C SER A 667 26.71 -6.39 -4.61
N PRO A 668 26.84 -5.05 -4.60
CA PRO A 668 26.17 -4.21 -5.58
C PRO A 668 26.57 -4.59 -7.01
N VAL A 669 25.73 -4.23 -7.97
CA VAL A 669 25.92 -4.64 -9.37
C VAL A 669 27.26 -4.15 -9.91
N SER A 670 28.07 -5.09 -10.37
CA SER A 670 29.33 -4.86 -11.08
C SER A 670 29.27 -5.48 -12.47
N VAL A 671 30.09 -4.99 -13.38
CA VAL A 671 30.21 -5.52 -14.74
C VAL A 671 31.53 -6.27 -14.85
N LEU A 672 31.45 -7.55 -15.19
CA LEU A 672 32.60 -8.40 -15.45
C LEU A 672 32.77 -8.61 -16.95
N ARG A 673 34.02 -8.75 -17.39
CA ARG A 673 34.42 -9.13 -18.73
C ARG A 673 35.08 -10.49 -18.66
N HIS A 674 34.67 -11.42 -19.52
CA HIS A 674 35.32 -12.71 -19.69
C HIS A 674 35.85 -12.87 -21.12
N ASP A 675 37.13 -13.23 -21.27
CA ASP A 675 37.73 -13.62 -22.56
C ASP A 675 37.78 -15.15 -22.63
N VAL A 676 36.98 -15.73 -23.53
CA VAL A 676 36.84 -17.19 -23.67
C VAL A 676 38.11 -17.88 -24.18
N ARG A 677 39.07 -17.15 -24.76
CA ARG A 677 40.33 -17.74 -25.26
C ARG A 677 41.33 -17.94 -24.13
N THR A 678 41.38 -16.99 -23.19
CA THR A 678 42.30 -17.05 -22.05
C THR A 678 41.66 -17.71 -20.84
N GLY A 679 40.32 -17.75 -20.78
CA GLY A 679 39.54 -18.17 -19.62
C GLY A 679 39.56 -17.15 -18.48
N GLU A 680 40.06 -15.93 -18.72
CA GLU A 680 40.21 -14.89 -17.71
C GLU A 680 38.91 -14.09 -17.55
N THR A 681 38.44 -13.96 -16.30
CA THR A 681 37.36 -13.03 -15.92
C THR A 681 37.95 -11.86 -15.14
N THR A 682 37.74 -10.64 -15.65
CA THR A 682 38.23 -9.40 -15.05
C THR A 682 37.08 -8.44 -14.76
N LEU A 683 37.22 -7.62 -13.72
CA LEU A 683 36.31 -6.49 -13.46
C LEU A 683 36.44 -5.46 -14.58
N TRP A 684 35.33 -5.15 -15.26
CA TRP A 684 35.26 -4.10 -16.29
C TRP A 684 34.80 -2.77 -15.69
N ALA A 685 33.72 -2.80 -14.91
CA ALA A 685 33.24 -1.64 -14.17
C ALA A 685 32.73 -2.05 -12.78
N ALA A 686 33.21 -1.33 -11.76
CA ALA A 686 32.63 -1.38 -10.43
C ALA A 686 31.42 -0.42 -10.35
N PRO A 687 30.48 -0.64 -9.42
CA PRO A 687 29.57 0.42 -8.98
C PRO A 687 30.43 1.62 -8.54
N PRO A 688 30.12 2.84 -9.00
CA PRO A 688 31.07 3.96 -8.89
C PRO A 688 31.20 4.53 -7.46
N GLY A 689 30.20 4.28 -6.60
CA GLY A 689 30.22 4.68 -5.21
C GLY A 689 30.69 3.56 -4.28
N SER A 690 30.40 3.73 -3.00
CA SER A 690 30.64 2.71 -1.98
C SER A 690 29.34 2.39 -1.27
N ALA A 691 29.08 1.11 -1.09
CA ALA A 691 28.23 0.63 -0.01
C ALA A 691 29.14 -0.04 1.03
N GLU A 692 28.74 0.09 2.29
CA GLU A 692 29.27 -0.72 3.39
C GLU A 692 28.16 -1.71 3.79
N PRO A 693 28.00 -2.85 3.10
CA PRO A 693 27.02 -3.86 3.49
C PRO A 693 27.32 -4.36 4.91
N PRO A 694 26.29 -4.60 5.74
CA PRO A 694 26.49 -5.27 7.02
C PRO A 694 26.93 -6.73 6.81
N PRO A 695 27.55 -7.38 7.81
CA PRO A 695 27.70 -8.82 7.80
C PRO A 695 26.33 -9.50 7.70
N VAL A 696 26.16 -10.38 6.72
CA VAL A 696 24.91 -11.14 6.50
C VAL A 696 25.25 -12.60 6.26
N GLU A 697 24.52 -13.48 6.93
CA GLU A 697 24.42 -14.89 6.57
C GLU A 697 23.18 -15.07 5.70
N SER A 698 23.34 -15.75 4.56
CA SER A 698 22.22 -16.11 3.69
C SER A 698 22.20 -17.61 3.45
N ARG A 699 21.01 -18.20 3.47
CA ARG A 699 20.80 -19.63 3.25
C ARG A 699 19.51 -19.90 2.51
N VAL A 700 19.49 -20.96 1.72
CA VAL A 700 18.27 -21.46 1.08
C VAL A 700 17.57 -22.43 2.02
N VAL A 701 16.27 -22.23 2.22
CA VAL A 701 15.41 -23.11 3.02
C VAL A 701 14.38 -23.74 2.11
N GLU A 702 14.32 -25.07 2.10
CA GLU A 702 13.23 -25.81 1.46
C GLU A 702 12.08 -26.04 2.45
N TYR A 703 10.85 -25.92 1.97
CA TYR A 703 9.63 -26.26 2.69
C TYR A 703 8.62 -26.93 1.77
N ARG A 704 7.58 -27.53 2.37
CA ARG A 704 6.52 -28.21 1.63
C ARG A 704 5.30 -27.31 1.62
N SER A 705 4.77 -27.03 0.43
CA SER A 705 3.47 -26.40 0.28
C SER A 705 2.35 -27.36 0.71
N LYS A 706 1.11 -26.86 0.73
CA LYS A 706 -0.10 -27.59 1.13
C LYS A 706 -0.28 -28.92 0.37
N ASP A 707 0.10 -28.97 -0.90
CA ASP A 707 0.01 -30.17 -1.76
C ASP A 707 1.28 -31.05 -1.74
N GLY A 708 2.27 -30.72 -0.90
CA GLY A 708 3.54 -31.44 -0.79
C GLY A 708 4.63 -30.97 -1.76
N THR A 709 4.34 -29.99 -2.64
CA THR A 709 5.33 -29.42 -3.55
C THR A 709 6.52 -28.84 -2.76
N PRO A 710 7.77 -29.19 -3.10
CA PRO A 710 8.94 -28.54 -2.52
C PRO A 710 9.08 -27.13 -3.08
N VAL A 711 9.00 -26.14 -2.20
CA VAL A 711 9.22 -24.73 -2.50
C VAL A 711 10.43 -24.25 -1.71
N ARG A 712 11.13 -23.23 -2.22
CA ARG A 712 12.34 -22.68 -1.59
C ARG A 712 12.16 -21.22 -1.22
N MET A 713 12.95 -20.78 -0.26
CA MET A 713 13.09 -19.36 0.07
C MET A 713 14.53 -19.05 0.46
N LEU A 714 15.01 -17.88 0.04
CA LEU A 714 16.26 -17.31 0.52
C LEU A 714 16.01 -16.62 1.85
N VAL A 715 16.72 -17.00 2.91
CA VAL A 715 16.63 -16.40 4.24
C VAL A 715 17.94 -15.70 4.56
N MET A 716 17.84 -14.44 4.97
CA MET A 716 18.95 -13.57 5.33
C MET A 716 18.81 -13.12 6.80
N SER A 717 19.92 -13.19 7.54
CA SER A 717 20.00 -12.74 8.93
C SER A 717 21.41 -12.29 9.30
N ALA A 718 21.56 -11.64 10.44
CA ALA A 718 22.90 -11.39 10.99
C ALA A 718 23.59 -12.73 11.31
N PRO A 719 24.92 -12.82 11.18
CA PRO A 719 25.67 -14.01 11.61
C PRO A 719 25.37 -14.38 13.06
N ASP A 720 25.29 -15.67 13.35
CA ASP A 720 25.03 -16.23 14.69
C ASP A 720 23.69 -15.77 15.32
N ALA A 721 22.74 -15.28 14.51
CA ALA A 721 21.44 -14.85 14.98
C ALA A 721 20.64 -16.03 15.56
N ALA A 722 20.50 -16.05 16.89
CA ALA A 722 19.67 -17.04 17.60
C ALA A 722 18.28 -16.49 17.96
N GLY A 723 17.30 -17.40 18.04
CA GLY A 723 15.95 -17.20 18.54
C GLY A 723 15.00 -16.42 17.62
N PRO A 724 13.69 -16.37 17.96
CA PRO A 724 12.69 -15.68 17.15
C PRO A 724 12.90 -14.17 17.07
N ARG A 725 12.88 -13.63 15.86
CA ARG A 725 13.14 -12.22 15.54
C ARG A 725 12.03 -11.61 14.69
N PRO A 726 11.89 -10.28 14.70
CA PRO A 726 11.13 -9.58 13.68
C PRO A 726 11.54 -10.05 12.29
N CYS A 727 10.59 -10.59 11.54
CA CYS A 727 10.82 -11.17 10.24
C CYS A 727 10.00 -10.45 9.18
N LEU A 728 10.62 -10.24 8.03
CA LEU A 728 9.98 -9.70 6.85
C LEU A 728 10.02 -10.77 5.76
N LEU A 729 8.85 -11.28 5.38
CA LEU A 729 8.67 -12.22 4.29
C LEU A 729 8.13 -11.51 3.05
N THR A 730 8.78 -11.73 1.90
CA THR A 730 8.35 -11.21 0.60
C THR A 730 8.30 -12.31 -0.47
N GLY A 731 7.55 -12.06 -1.54
CA GLY A 731 7.37 -12.95 -2.67
C GLY A 731 6.63 -12.27 -3.81
N TYR A 732 6.56 -12.93 -4.97
CA TYR A 732 5.83 -12.44 -6.14
C TYR A 732 4.87 -13.50 -6.70
N GLY A 733 5.39 -14.59 -7.28
CA GLY A 733 4.59 -15.74 -7.71
C GLY A 733 3.62 -15.44 -8.86
N GLY A 734 4.17 -15.12 -10.04
CA GLY A 734 3.40 -14.89 -11.26
C GLY A 734 4.26 -14.39 -12.41
N PHE A 735 3.70 -14.43 -13.63
CA PHE A 735 4.29 -13.90 -14.85
C PHE A 735 5.66 -14.53 -15.25
N GLY A 736 6.00 -15.69 -14.68
CA GLY A 736 7.30 -16.32 -14.90
C GLY A 736 8.48 -15.55 -14.30
N ILE A 737 8.24 -14.59 -13.40
CA ILE A 737 9.30 -13.79 -12.78
C ILE A 737 9.96 -14.58 -11.65
N SER A 738 11.28 -14.76 -11.74
CA SER A 738 12.09 -15.46 -10.73
C SER A 738 12.61 -14.53 -9.64
N MET A 739 12.52 -14.96 -8.39
CA MET A 739 13.09 -14.24 -7.24
C MET A 739 14.55 -14.65 -6.99
N ALA A 740 15.47 -14.07 -7.75
CA ALA A 740 16.91 -14.36 -7.70
C ALA A 740 17.66 -13.58 -6.59
N PRO A 741 18.77 -14.12 -6.04
CA PRO A 741 19.61 -13.39 -5.11
C PRO A 741 20.24 -12.15 -5.75
N ALA A 742 20.01 -10.98 -5.16
CA ALA A 742 20.56 -9.71 -5.62
C ALA A 742 20.75 -8.73 -4.46
N PHE A 743 21.58 -7.72 -4.68
CA PHE A 743 21.86 -6.70 -3.69
C PHE A 743 20.59 -5.90 -3.39
N SER A 744 20.13 -5.97 -2.13
CA SER A 744 18.90 -5.30 -1.69
C SER A 744 19.20 -4.39 -0.50
N PRO A 745 19.29 -3.05 -0.71
CA PRO A 745 19.42 -2.08 0.37
C PRO A 745 18.37 -2.27 1.47
N GLN A 746 17.14 -2.58 1.09
CA GLN A 746 16.03 -2.85 2.00
C GLN A 746 16.28 -4.08 2.89
N ALA A 747 16.69 -5.21 2.30
CA ALA A 747 16.97 -6.43 3.06
C ALA A 747 18.16 -6.23 4.00
N LEU A 748 19.24 -5.61 3.52
CA LEU A 748 20.44 -5.34 4.31
C LEU A 748 20.15 -4.40 5.49
N ALA A 749 19.39 -3.31 5.27
CA ALA A 749 19.02 -2.40 6.34
C ALA A 749 18.15 -3.08 7.42
N TRP A 750 17.25 -3.97 7.02
CA TRP A 750 16.42 -4.75 7.95
C TRP A 750 17.23 -5.75 8.77
N VAL A 751 18.13 -6.49 8.10
CA VAL A 751 19.00 -7.48 8.75
C VAL A 751 19.96 -6.80 9.74
N GLU A 752 20.53 -5.66 9.37
CA GLU A 752 21.38 -4.86 10.28
C GLU A 752 20.63 -4.32 11.49
N ALA A 753 19.34 -4.01 11.33
CA ALA A 753 18.49 -3.64 12.46
C ALA A 753 18.18 -4.84 13.39
N GLY A 754 18.59 -6.05 13.02
CA GLY A 754 18.49 -7.27 13.83
C GLY A 754 17.35 -8.21 13.42
N GLY A 755 16.68 -7.92 12.30
CA GLY A 755 15.59 -8.74 11.76
C GLY A 755 16.05 -9.90 10.87
N VAL A 756 15.09 -10.73 10.48
CA VAL A 756 15.24 -11.77 9.46
C VAL A 756 14.51 -11.32 8.19
N TYR A 757 15.13 -11.46 7.03
CA TYR A 757 14.48 -11.17 5.75
C TYR A 757 14.39 -12.44 4.91
N ALA A 758 13.20 -12.77 4.41
CA ALA A 758 12.94 -14.00 3.66
C ALA A 758 12.30 -13.69 2.31
N VAL A 759 12.80 -14.31 1.24
CA VAL A 759 12.29 -14.16 -0.13
C VAL A 759 11.82 -15.53 -0.62
N ALA A 760 10.52 -15.72 -0.79
CA ALA A 760 9.94 -16.98 -1.23
C ALA A 760 9.88 -17.09 -2.77
N GLN A 761 10.37 -18.22 -3.30
CA GLN A 761 10.41 -18.57 -4.72
C GLN A 761 9.16 -19.37 -5.10
N LEU A 762 8.01 -18.69 -5.08
CA LEU A 762 6.68 -19.29 -5.19
C LEU A 762 6.40 -19.82 -6.61
N ARG A 763 5.46 -20.78 -6.73
CA ARG A 763 4.86 -21.09 -8.04
C ARG A 763 4.25 -19.85 -8.69
N GLY A 764 4.08 -19.89 -10.01
CA GLY A 764 3.82 -18.69 -10.81
C GLY A 764 5.10 -17.95 -11.22
N GLY A 765 6.20 -18.12 -10.48
CA GLY A 765 7.52 -17.61 -10.87
C GLY A 765 8.20 -18.47 -11.94
N GLY A 766 9.43 -18.09 -12.30
CA GLY A 766 10.23 -18.73 -13.35
C GLY A 766 11.32 -19.69 -12.84
N GLU A 767 11.42 -19.92 -11.53
CA GLU A 767 12.59 -20.57 -10.91
C GLU A 767 12.83 -22.01 -11.37
N ARG A 768 11.78 -22.67 -11.89
CA ARG A 768 11.84 -24.04 -12.42
C ARG A 768 11.26 -24.15 -13.83
N GLY A 769 11.19 -23.04 -14.56
CA GLY A 769 10.73 -22.97 -15.94
C GLY A 769 9.21 -22.88 -16.04
N GLU A 770 8.70 -23.03 -17.26
CA GLU A 770 7.31 -22.67 -17.61
C GLU A 770 6.26 -23.55 -16.90
N GLN A 771 6.59 -24.79 -16.52
CA GLN A 771 5.69 -25.60 -15.71
C GLN A 771 5.47 -25.03 -14.30
N TRP A 772 6.50 -24.40 -13.72
CA TRP A 772 6.41 -23.75 -12.41
C TRP A 772 5.53 -22.50 -12.45
N HIS A 773 5.66 -21.74 -13.54
CA HIS A 773 4.81 -20.60 -13.85
C HIS A 773 3.34 -21.04 -13.99
N ARG A 774 3.06 -22.04 -14.82
CA ARG A 774 1.70 -22.55 -15.03
C ARG A 774 1.04 -23.10 -13.77
N ALA A 775 1.83 -23.65 -12.86
CA ALA A 775 1.34 -24.16 -11.58
C ALA A 775 0.86 -23.05 -10.62
N GLY A 776 1.02 -21.77 -10.98
CA GLY A 776 0.57 -20.61 -10.21
C GLY A 776 -0.17 -19.54 -11.02
N MET A 777 -0.79 -19.90 -12.15
CA MET A 777 -1.60 -19.00 -12.98
C MET A 777 -3.07 -19.46 -13.07
N ARG A 778 -3.98 -18.55 -13.41
CA ARG A 778 -5.42 -18.80 -13.65
C ARG A 778 -6.06 -19.66 -12.56
N GLY A 779 -6.72 -20.78 -12.89
CA GLY A 779 -7.34 -21.69 -11.92
C GLY A 779 -6.37 -22.30 -10.90
N ALA A 780 -5.06 -22.26 -11.14
CA ALA A 780 -4.03 -22.70 -10.20
C ALA A 780 -3.49 -21.57 -9.30
N LYS A 781 -4.01 -20.33 -9.41
CA LYS A 781 -3.45 -19.17 -8.68
C LYS A 781 -3.45 -19.33 -7.16
N GLN A 782 -4.40 -20.09 -6.59
CA GLN A 782 -4.43 -20.39 -5.16
C GLN A 782 -3.16 -21.08 -4.66
N ASN A 783 -2.47 -21.86 -5.51
CA ASN A 783 -1.22 -22.51 -5.15
C ASN A 783 -0.13 -21.51 -4.74
N VAL A 784 -0.13 -20.31 -5.34
CA VAL A 784 0.82 -19.24 -5.01
C VAL A 784 0.61 -18.77 -3.56
N PHE A 785 -0.65 -18.60 -3.17
CA PHE A 785 -1.00 -18.16 -1.82
C PHE A 785 -0.72 -19.28 -0.81
N ASP A 786 -1.04 -20.52 -1.15
CA ASP A 786 -0.75 -21.71 -0.34
C ASP A 786 0.77 -21.89 -0.12
N ASP A 787 1.59 -21.66 -1.14
CA ASP A 787 3.06 -21.65 -1.03
C ASP A 787 3.53 -20.58 -0.04
N PHE A 788 2.96 -19.37 -0.12
CA PHE A 788 3.36 -18.25 0.72
C PHE A 788 2.94 -18.42 2.18
N HIS A 789 1.76 -18.99 2.42
CA HIS A 789 1.32 -19.40 3.76
C HIS A 789 2.26 -20.45 4.35
N ALA A 790 2.63 -21.46 3.57
CA ALA A 790 3.57 -22.49 4.02
C ALA A 790 4.97 -21.91 4.32
N ALA A 791 5.40 -20.87 3.60
CA ALA A 791 6.64 -20.14 3.92
C ALA A 791 6.57 -19.48 5.31
N ALA A 792 5.47 -18.77 5.61
CA ALA A 792 5.24 -18.13 6.90
C ALA A 792 5.20 -19.15 8.06
N GLU A 793 4.50 -20.26 7.85
CA GLU A 793 4.43 -21.38 8.81
C GLU A 793 5.80 -22.02 9.01
N LYS A 794 6.59 -22.19 7.94
CA LYS A 794 7.96 -22.71 8.03
C LYS A 794 8.87 -21.82 8.86
N LEU A 795 8.88 -20.51 8.60
CA LEU A 795 9.71 -19.54 9.34
C LEU A 795 9.39 -19.57 10.84
N THR A 796 8.10 -19.72 11.18
CA THR A 796 7.63 -19.84 12.56
C THR A 796 8.03 -21.18 13.17
N ALA A 797 7.81 -22.29 12.46
CA ALA A 797 8.13 -23.64 12.94
C ALA A 797 9.64 -23.84 13.17
N ASP A 798 10.48 -23.22 12.36
CA ASP A 798 11.94 -23.24 12.52
C ASP A 798 12.44 -22.31 13.64
N GLY A 799 11.54 -21.59 14.31
CA GLY A 799 11.87 -20.69 15.42
C GLY A 799 12.62 -19.42 15.00
N LEU A 800 12.57 -19.06 13.72
CA LEU A 800 13.20 -17.84 13.19
C LEU A 800 12.37 -16.60 13.53
N THR A 801 11.06 -16.77 13.65
CA THR A 801 10.11 -15.71 14.00
C THR A 801 8.88 -16.32 14.69
N THR A 802 7.90 -15.47 15.00
CA THR A 802 6.59 -15.84 15.52
C THR A 802 5.52 -15.02 14.79
N PRO A 803 4.23 -15.41 14.78
CA PRO A 803 3.19 -14.67 14.06
C PRO A 803 3.10 -13.19 14.48
N ASP A 804 3.28 -12.87 15.77
CA ASP A 804 3.33 -11.50 16.32
C ASP A 804 4.59 -10.71 15.94
N ARG A 805 5.54 -11.34 15.23
CA ARG A 805 6.80 -10.76 14.75
C ARG A 805 7.00 -10.89 13.25
N LEU A 806 6.03 -11.45 12.52
CA LEU A 806 6.14 -11.66 11.08
C LEU A 806 5.35 -10.58 10.32
N ALA A 807 6.07 -9.79 9.52
CA ALA A 807 5.48 -8.92 8.51
C ALA A 807 5.60 -9.53 7.12
N ILE A 808 4.61 -9.28 6.27
CA ILE A 808 4.64 -9.62 4.84
C ILE A 808 4.66 -8.37 3.97
N MET A 809 5.40 -8.40 2.86
CA MET A 809 5.34 -7.34 1.85
C MET A 809 5.30 -7.88 0.42
N GLY A 810 4.75 -7.07 -0.49
CA GLY A 810 4.78 -7.37 -1.93
C GLY A 810 4.24 -6.21 -2.77
N GLY A 811 4.71 -6.12 -4.02
CA GLY A 811 4.34 -5.08 -4.97
C GLY A 811 3.65 -5.64 -6.23
N SER A 812 2.69 -4.92 -6.82
CA SER A 812 1.99 -5.34 -8.05
C SER A 812 1.25 -6.67 -7.85
N ASN A 813 1.61 -7.74 -8.57
CA ASN A 813 1.14 -9.11 -8.27
C ASN A 813 1.58 -9.62 -6.88
N GLY A 814 2.73 -9.18 -6.37
CA GLY A 814 3.10 -9.37 -4.96
C GLY A 814 2.18 -8.61 -4.00
N GLY A 815 1.58 -7.50 -4.45
CA GLY A 815 0.55 -6.79 -3.71
C GLY A 815 -0.76 -7.59 -3.62
N LEU A 816 -1.15 -8.26 -4.72
CA LEU A 816 -2.22 -9.26 -4.73
C LEU A 816 -1.91 -10.43 -3.78
N LEU A 817 -0.69 -10.98 -3.84
CA LEU A 817 -0.22 -12.04 -2.94
C LEU A 817 -0.42 -11.67 -1.47
N VAL A 818 0.03 -10.47 -1.07
CA VAL A 818 -0.17 -9.97 0.29
C VAL A 818 -1.65 -9.78 0.63
N GLY A 819 -2.45 -9.23 -0.29
CA GLY A 819 -3.88 -9.04 -0.07
C GLY A 819 -4.64 -10.36 0.10
N ALA A 820 -4.31 -11.38 -0.69
CA ALA A 820 -4.88 -12.72 -0.56
C ALA A 820 -4.43 -13.35 0.76
N ALA A 821 -3.14 -13.25 1.08
CA ALA A 821 -2.63 -13.81 2.33
C ALA A 821 -3.29 -13.17 3.57
N LEU A 822 -3.47 -11.85 3.54
CA LEU A 822 -4.15 -11.06 4.57
C LEU A 822 -5.61 -11.51 4.78
N THR A 823 -6.35 -11.79 3.71
CA THR A 823 -7.78 -12.12 3.79
C THR A 823 -8.05 -13.59 4.09
N GLN A 824 -7.14 -14.47 3.68
CA GLN A 824 -7.23 -15.91 3.89
C GLN A 824 -6.73 -16.33 5.29
N ARG A 825 -5.55 -15.84 5.71
CA ARG A 825 -4.85 -16.26 6.94
C ARG A 825 -4.28 -15.08 7.74
N PRO A 826 -5.12 -14.10 8.17
CA PRO A 826 -4.65 -12.91 8.88
C PRO A 826 -3.89 -13.23 10.17
N GLU A 827 -4.17 -14.36 10.82
CA GLU A 827 -3.58 -14.77 12.08
C GLU A 827 -2.09 -15.17 12.00
N LEU A 828 -1.56 -15.33 10.79
CA LEU A 828 -0.14 -15.66 10.57
C LEU A 828 0.78 -14.44 10.63
N TYR A 829 0.23 -13.22 10.65
CA TYR A 829 1.00 -12.01 10.39
C TYR A 829 0.71 -10.95 11.47
N ALA A 830 1.71 -10.14 11.78
CA ALA A 830 1.59 -8.95 12.62
C ALA A 830 1.41 -7.67 11.79
N ALA A 831 1.97 -7.64 10.58
CA ALA A 831 1.89 -6.53 9.65
C ALA A 831 1.86 -6.99 8.18
N ALA A 832 1.22 -6.22 7.32
CA ALA A 832 1.14 -6.43 5.89
C ALA A 832 1.35 -5.13 5.11
N VAL A 833 2.24 -5.15 4.12
CA VAL A 833 2.49 -4.02 3.22
C VAL A 833 2.19 -4.42 1.78
N SER A 834 1.18 -3.79 1.17
CA SER A 834 0.71 -4.10 -0.18
C SER A 834 0.88 -2.88 -1.08
N SER A 835 1.86 -2.96 -1.99
CA SER A 835 2.31 -1.83 -2.81
C SER A 835 1.83 -1.94 -4.26
N ALA A 836 1.33 -0.84 -4.84
CA ALA A 836 0.72 -0.78 -6.17
C ALA A 836 -0.13 -2.02 -6.53
N PRO A 837 -1.09 -2.44 -5.67
CA PRO A 837 -1.58 -3.81 -5.67
C PRO A 837 -2.80 -4.03 -6.60
N LEU A 838 -3.03 -5.29 -6.99
CA LEU A 838 -4.26 -5.76 -7.65
C LEU A 838 -5.13 -6.47 -6.60
N LEU A 839 -6.28 -5.91 -6.22
CA LEU A 839 -7.06 -6.40 -5.06
C LEU A 839 -8.54 -6.65 -5.36
N ASP A 840 -9.03 -6.07 -6.46
CA ASP A 840 -10.36 -6.34 -7.00
C ASP A 840 -10.17 -7.14 -8.28
N MET A 841 -10.14 -8.46 -8.13
CA MET A 841 -9.88 -9.38 -9.24
C MET A 841 -11.12 -9.64 -10.09
N VAL A 842 -12.29 -9.14 -9.69
CA VAL A 842 -13.50 -9.19 -10.53
C VAL A 842 -13.48 -8.06 -11.56
N ARG A 843 -12.85 -6.93 -11.24
CA ARG A 843 -12.86 -5.72 -12.08
C ARG A 843 -11.52 -5.30 -12.63
N TYR A 844 -10.42 -5.98 -12.30
CA TYR A 844 -9.08 -5.56 -12.69
C TYR A 844 -8.93 -5.30 -14.21
N GLU A 845 -9.62 -6.04 -15.08
CA GLU A 845 -9.59 -5.85 -16.54
C GLU A 845 -10.18 -4.52 -17.03
N ARG A 846 -10.89 -3.79 -16.17
CA ARG A 846 -11.62 -2.57 -16.51
C ARG A 846 -10.78 -1.29 -16.41
N SER A 847 -9.53 -1.37 -15.95
CA SER A 847 -8.64 -0.22 -15.77
C SER A 847 -7.19 -0.52 -16.14
N GLY A 848 -6.38 0.54 -16.21
CA GLY A 848 -4.93 0.43 -16.45
C GLY A 848 -4.60 -0.45 -17.66
N LEU A 849 -3.71 -1.42 -17.45
CA LEU A 849 -3.38 -2.49 -18.40
C LEU A 849 -4.06 -3.83 -18.08
N GLY A 850 -5.10 -3.83 -17.24
CA GLY A 850 -5.75 -5.03 -16.72
C GLY A 850 -6.07 -6.10 -17.76
N ALA A 851 -6.66 -5.73 -18.89
CA ALA A 851 -7.03 -6.69 -19.93
C ALA A 851 -5.83 -7.45 -20.51
N ALA A 852 -4.61 -6.89 -20.42
CA ALA A 852 -3.38 -7.55 -20.84
C ALA A 852 -2.93 -8.69 -19.91
N TRP A 853 -3.49 -8.80 -18.70
CA TRP A 853 -3.12 -9.87 -17.75
C TRP A 853 -4.16 -11.00 -17.68
N SER A 854 -5.16 -10.98 -18.56
CA SER A 854 -6.17 -12.04 -18.66
C SER A 854 -5.58 -13.43 -18.91
N THR A 855 -4.44 -13.50 -19.59
CA THR A 855 -3.72 -14.76 -19.79
C THR A 855 -3.11 -15.29 -18.49
N GLU A 856 -2.80 -14.42 -17.52
CA GLU A 856 -2.23 -14.78 -16.21
C GLU A 856 -3.33 -15.12 -15.20
N TYR A 857 -4.39 -14.32 -15.11
CA TYR A 857 -5.40 -14.45 -14.05
C TYR A 857 -6.71 -15.09 -14.50
N GLY A 858 -7.06 -14.99 -15.79
CA GLY A 858 -8.40 -15.27 -16.31
C GLY A 858 -9.29 -14.02 -16.38
N SER A 859 -10.49 -14.15 -16.90
CA SER A 859 -11.44 -13.05 -17.12
C SER A 859 -12.75 -13.26 -16.38
N ALA A 860 -13.26 -12.21 -15.72
CA ALA A 860 -14.56 -12.25 -15.06
C ALA A 860 -15.74 -12.35 -16.07
N ALA A 861 -15.49 -12.16 -17.36
CA ALA A 861 -16.49 -12.37 -18.41
C ALA A 861 -16.81 -13.85 -18.63
N ASP A 862 -15.88 -14.75 -18.35
CA ASP A 862 -16.10 -16.20 -18.38
C ASP A 862 -16.61 -16.70 -17.01
N PRO A 863 -17.67 -17.51 -16.93
CA PRO A 863 -18.23 -17.96 -15.66
C PRO A 863 -17.29 -18.83 -14.81
N GLU A 864 -16.47 -19.67 -15.43
CA GLU A 864 -15.52 -20.55 -14.72
C GLU A 864 -14.35 -19.72 -14.17
N GLU A 865 -13.80 -18.83 -15.00
CA GLU A 865 -12.70 -17.96 -14.60
C GLU A 865 -13.14 -16.91 -13.58
N PHE A 866 -14.36 -16.39 -13.71
CA PHE A 866 -14.98 -15.56 -12.68
C PHE A 866 -15.02 -16.29 -11.34
N ALA A 867 -15.41 -17.57 -11.31
CA ALA A 867 -15.45 -18.34 -10.07
C ALA A 867 -14.05 -18.45 -9.43
N TRP A 868 -13.00 -18.62 -10.23
CA TRP A 868 -11.62 -18.61 -9.74
C TRP A 868 -11.23 -17.25 -9.16
N LEU A 869 -11.40 -16.17 -9.94
CA LEU A 869 -11.06 -14.80 -9.54
C LEU A 869 -11.80 -14.39 -8.27
N TYR A 870 -13.10 -14.65 -8.23
CA TYR A 870 -13.95 -14.32 -7.10
C TYR A 870 -13.58 -15.12 -5.85
N ALA A 871 -13.12 -16.37 -5.98
CA ALA A 871 -12.74 -17.20 -4.84
C ALA A 871 -11.55 -16.66 -4.04
N TYR A 872 -10.65 -15.88 -4.64
CA TYR A 872 -9.48 -15.32 -3.94
C TYR A 872 -9.40 -13.79 -3.92
N SER A 873 -10.26 -13.07 -4.65
CA SER A 873 -10.20 -11.61 -4.77
C SER A 873 -10.18 -10.91 -3.40
N PRO A 874 -9.07 -10.29 -2.97
CA PRO A 874 -8.95 -9.77 -1.59
C PRO A 874 -10.07 -8.81 -1.18
N TYR A 875 -10.44 -7.89 -2.08
CA TYR A 875 -11.50 -6.91 -1.84
C TYR A 875 -12.86 -7.55 -1.45
N HIS A 876 -13.17 -8.71 -2.03
CA HIS A 876 -14.44 -9.40 -1.81
C HIS A 876 -14.41 -10.36 -0.61
N HIS A 877 -13.25 -10.54 0.03
CA HIS A 877 -13.03 -11.46 1.15
C HIS A 877 -12.62 -10.75 2.44
N VAL A 878 -12.87 -9.44 2.53
CA VAL A 878 -12.84 -8.71 3.81
C VAL A 878 -14.05 -9.13 4.65
N ARG A 879 -13.81 -9.54 5.89
CA ARG A 879 -14.82 -10.14 6.78
C ARG A 879 -14.99 -9.35 8.06
N ASP A 880 -16.23 -9.18 8.50
CA ASP A 880 -16.57 -8.56 9.78
C ASP A 880 -16.09 -9.41 10.96
N GLY A 881 -15.64 -8.76 12.03
CA GLY A 881 -15.20 -9.42 13.27
C GLY A 881 -13.88 -10.18 13.18
N VAL A 882 -13.12 -10.01 12.10
CA VAL A 882 -11.78 -10.59 11.94
C VAL A 882 -10.71 -9.58 12.38
N ASP A 883 -9.84 -10.02 13.29
CA ASP A 883 -8.64 -9.28 13.69
C ASP A 883 -7.58 -9.30 12.58
N TYR A 884 -7.64 -8.30 11.69
CA TYR A 884 -6.60 -8.09 10.69
C TYR A 884 -5.31 -7.52 11.32
N PRO A 885 -4.11 -7.88 10.80
CA PRO A 885 -2.84 -7.26 11.18
C PRO A 885 -2.79 -5.78 10.82
N ALA A 886 -1.72 -5.09 11.22
CA ALA A 886 -1.48 -3.72 10.77
C ALA A 886 -1.25 -3.71 9.25
N VAL A 887 -1.94 -2.85 8.51
CA VAL A 887 -1.85 -2.80 7.04
C VAL A 887 -1.39 -1.43 6.55
N LEU A 888 -0.41 -1.43 5.63
CA LEU A 888 -0.01 -0.26 4.87
C LEU A 888 -0.18 -0.54 3.37
N PHE A 889 -1.08 0.19 2.73
CA PHE A 889 -1.15 0.27 1.28
C PHE A 889 -0.27 1.41 0.79
N THR A 890 0.50 1.15 -0.27
CA THR A 890 1.26 2.22 -0.95
C THR A 890 0.85 2.29 -2.42
N VAL A 891 0.57 3.49 -2.91
CA VAL A 891 0.19 3.72 -4.31
C VAL A 891 0.88 4.97 -4.85
N ALA A 892 0.93 5.09 -6.17
CA ALA A 892 1.45 6.26 -6.84
C ALA A 892 0.37 6.86 -7.76
N GLU A 893 0.21 8.17 -7.75
CA GLU A 893 -0.81 8.89 -8.53
C GLU A 893 -0.58 8.74 -10.03
N GLY A 894 0.68 8.70 -10.45
CA GLY A 894 1.09 8.52 -11.85
C GLY A 894 1.04 7.07 -12.36
N ASP A 895 0.59 6.10 -11.56
CA ASP A 895 0.55 4.70 -11.97
C ASP A 895 -0.49 4.46 -13.08
N THR A 896 0.00 4.27 -14.31
CA THR A 896 -0.83 3.95 -15.49
C THR A 896 -0.84 2.45 -15.83
N ARG A 897 -0.21 1.62 -15.00
CA ARG A 897 -0.18 0.16 -15.15
C ARG A 897 -1.27 -0.46 -14.29
N VAL A 898 -1.17 -0.33 -12.97
CA VAL A 898 -2.14 -0.84 -12.00
C VAL A 898 -2.89 0.36 -11.40
N ASP A 899 -4.21 0.38 -11.53
CA ASP A 899 -5.01 1.50 -11.05
C ASP A 899 -5.00 1.57 -9.50
N PRO A 900 -4.70 2.73 -8.89
CA PRO A 900 -4.73 2.90 -7.45
C PRO A 900 -6.07 2.59 -6.78
N PHE A 901 -7.19 2.50 -7.51
CA PHE A 901 -8.48 2.15 -6.91
C PHE A 901 -8.46 0.83 -6.14
N HIS A 902 -7.62 -0.13 -6.55
CA HIS A 902 -7.53 -1.43 -5.87
C HIS A 902 -7.18 -1.25 -4.40
N ALA A 903 -6.16 -0.44 -4.11
CA ALA A 903 -5.79 -0.09 -2.74
C ALA A 903 -6.84 0.79 -2.06
N ARG A 904 -7.43 1.77 -2.77
CA ARG A 904 -8.46 2.67 -2.20
C ARG A 904 -9.67 1.88 -1.68
N LYS A 905 -10.22 0.98 -2.51
CA LYS A 905 -11.37 0.13 -2.18
C LYS A 905 -11.05 -0.86 -1.05
N MET A 906 -9.89 -1.51 -1.11
CA MET A 906 -9.46 -2.44 -0.06
C MET A 906 -9.25 -1.73 1.28
N CYS A 907 -8.59 -0.57 1.27
CA CYS A 907 -8.36 0.26 2.45
C CYS A 907 -9.70 0.65 3.10
N ALA A 908 -10.65 1.16 2.31
CA ALA A 908 -11.98 1.53 2.81
C ALA A 908 -12.75 0.33 3.39
N ALA A 909 -12.67 -0.85 2.76
CA ALA A 909 -13.30 -2.07 3.25
C ALA A 909 -12.71 -2.51 4.60
N LEU A 910 -11.38 -2.59 4.70
CA LEU A 910 -10.69 -2.96 5.94
C LEU A 910 -10.96 -1.94 7.06
N GLN A 911 -10.87 -0.64 6.78
CA GLN A 911 -11.14 0.41 7.76
C GLN A 911 -12.58 0.34 8.31
N THR A 912 -13.55 -0.06 7.47
CA THR A 912 -14.95 -0.20 7.88
C THR A 912 -15.11 -1.34 8.89
N VAL A 913 -14.61 -2.54 8.56
CA VAL A 913 -14.70 -3.68 9.49
C VAL A 913 -13.85 -3.47 10.74
N SER A 914 -12.70 -2.77 10.62
CA SER A 914 -11.86 -2.39 11.75
C SER A 914 -12.57 -1.44 12.73
N LYS A 915 -13.31 -0.46 12.20
CA LYS A 915 -14.09 0.51 12.98
C LYS A 915 -15.25 -0.17 13.72
N GLU A 916 -15.95 -1.07 13.05
CA GLU A 916 -17.10 -1.79 13.62
C GLU A 916 -16.68 -2.83 14.66
N GLY A 917 -15.52 -3.47 14.49
CA GLY A 917 -15.00 -4.49 15.41
C GLY A 917 -14.16 -3.95 16.58
N GLY A 918 -13.80 -2.67 16.60
CA GLY A 918 -12.98 -2.08 17.68
C GLY A 918 -11.51 -2.52 17.67
N HIS A 919 -10.99 -2.89 16.50
CA HIS A 919 -9.65 -3.43 16.31
C HIS A 919 -8.55 -2.38 16.52
N ALA A 920 -7.43 -2.78 17.12
CA ALA A 920 -6.34 -1.88 17.51
C ALA A 920 -5.28 -1.64 16.42
N ALA A 921 -5.20 -2.52 15.40
CA ALA A 921 -4.16 -2.43 14.37
C ALA A 921 -4.53 -1.39 13.28
N PRO A 922 -3.59 -0.52 12.86
CA PRO A 922 -3.88 0.54 11.90
C PRO A 922 -3.99 0.00 10.46
N VAL A 923 -4.89 0.59 9.67
CA VAL A 923 -5.01 0.40 8.22
C VAL A 923 -4.77 1.74 7.55
N LEU A 924 -3.66 1.86 6.84
CA LEU A 924 -3.16 3.13 6.29
C LEU A 924 -3.03 3.07 4.77
N LEU A 925 -3.20 4.22 4.12
CA LEU A 925 -2.94 4.42 2.70
C LEU A 925 -1.92 5.55 2.53
N ARG A 926 -0.80 5.25 1.87
CA ARG A 926 0.24 6.21 1.50
C ARG A 926 0.19 6.45 -0.01
N THR A 927 -0.07 7.68 -0.41
CA THR A 927 -0.07 8.10 -1.82
C THR A 927 1.21 8.86 -2.17
N GLU A 928 1.85 8.52 -3.28
CA GLU A 928 2.99 9.26 -3.83
C GLU A 928 2.59 10.01 -5.10
N THR A 929 2.76 11.34 -5.13
CA THR A 929 2.25 12.23 -6.19
C THR A 929 3.11 12.25 -7.45
N ASP A 930 4.43 12.09 -7.30
CA ASP A 930 5.43 12.30 -8.37
C ASP A 930 6.09 10.99 -8.86
N ALA A 931 5.40 9.88 -8.68
CA ALA A 931 5.86 8.55 -9.05
C ALA A 931 4.77 7.77 -9.81
N GLY A 932 5.16 6.59 -10.31
CA GLY A 932 4.24 5.64 -10.93
C GLY A 932 4.66 4.22 -10.60
N HIS A 933 4.37 3.28 -11.50
CA HIS A 933 4.63 1.86 -11.25
C HIS A 933 6.11 1.48 -11.31
N GLY A 934 6.85 2.10 -12.23
CA GLY A 934 8.21 1.71 -12.60
C GLY A 934 9.31 2.50 -11.91
N ALA A 935 10.34 2.83 -12.69
CA ALA A 935 11.50 3.60 -12.25
C ALA A 935 11.09 4.96 -11.67
N ARG A 936 11.81 5.39 -10.64
CA ARG A 936 11.60 6.64 -9.92
C ARG A 936 12.93 7.15 -9.39
N ALA A 937 12.92 8.39 -8.93
CA ALA A 937 14.07 9.01 -8.28
C ALA A 937 14.54 8.18 -7.07
N VAL A 938 15.86 8.07 -6.88
CA VAL A 938 16.46 7.32 -5.76
C VAL A 938 15.95 7.82 -4.40
N SER A 939 15.84 9.13 -4.22
CA SER A 939 15.29 9.73 -3.00
C SER A 939 13.84 9.29 -2.70
N SER A 940 13.00 9.17 -3.73
CA SER A 940 11.62 8.67 -3.62
C SER A 940 11.59 7.18 -3.24
N THR A 941 12.45 6.36 -3.85
CA THR A 941 12.63 4.95 -3.46
C THR A 941 13.03 4.83 -1.98
N ILE A 942 14.04 5.60 -1.55
CA ILE A 942 14.51 5.61 -0.16
C ILE A 942 13.39 6.03 0.81
N ALA A 943 12.61 7.06 0.46
CA ALA A 943 11.51 7.53 1.30
C ALA A 943 10.41 6.47 1.46
N LEU A 944 10.01 5.81 0.36
CA LEU A 944 9.03 4.73 0.39
C LEU A 944 9.54 3.54 1.21
N GLU A 945 10.75 3.06 0.94
CA GLU A 945 11.33 1.92 1.66
C GLU A 945 11.52 2.21 3.15
N ALA A 946 11.90 3.44 3.52
CA ALA A 946 12.02 3.85 4.91
C ALA A 946 10.66 3.82 5.64
N ASP A 947 9.59 4.29 4.99
CA ASP A 947 8.24 4.24 5.53
C ASP A 947 7.77 2.79 5.72
N VAL A 948 8.01 1.93 4.72
CA VAL A 948 7.68 0.50 4.76
C VAL A 948 8.43 -0.22 5.88
N LEU A 949 9.75 -0.05 5.97
CA LEU A 949 10.56 -0.71 7.00
C LEU A 949 10.21 -0.20 8.40
N ALA A 950 9.98 1.10 8.57
CA ALA A 950 9.61 1.66 9.86
C ALA A 950 8.21 1.21 10.32
N PHE A 951 7.25 1.10 9.39
CA PHE A 951 5.94 0.53 9.66
C PHE A 951 6.05 -0.94 10.10
N CYS A 952 6.76 -1.77 9.34
CA CYS A 952 6.99 -3.17 9.71
C CYS A 952 7.70 -3.29 11.06
N ALA A 953 8.71 -2.45 11.33
CA ALA A 953 9.43 -2.44 12.60
C ALA A 953 8.50 -2.15 13.79
N ALA A 954 7.66 -1.13 13.67
CA ALA A 954 6.74 -0.71 14.74
C ALA A 954 5.74 -1.82 15.12
N HIS A 955 5.32 -2.63 14.16
CA HIS A 955 4.30 -3.67 14.36
C HIS A 955 4.84 -5.09 14.56
N THR A 956 6.14 -5.33 14.33
CA THR A 956 6.81 -6.61 14.62
C THR A 956 7.66 -6.57 15.90
N GLY A 957 7.75 -5.41 16.54
CA GLY A 957 8.51 -5.23 17.79
C GLY A 957 10.02 -5.14 17.60
N LEU A 958 10.48 -4.77 16.39
CA LEU A 958 11.88 -4.42 16.15
C LEU A 958 12.25 -3.15 16.93
N ARG A 959 13.43 -3.14 17.57
CA ARG A 959 13.85 -2.11 18.54
C ARG A 959 15.08 -1.33 18.11
#